data_AF-A0A2E2EK79-F1
#
_entry.id   AF-A0A2E2EK79-F1
#
_cell.length_a   1.000
_cell.length_b   1.000
_cell.length_c   1.000
_cell.angle_alpha   90.00
_cell.angle_beta   90.00
_cell.angle_gamma   90.00
#
_symmetry.space_group_name_H-M   'P 1'
#
loop_
_entity.id
_entity.type
_entity.pdbx_description
1 polymer ?
#
loop_
_entity_poly.entity_id
_entity_poly.type
_entity_poly.pdbx_seq_one_letter_code
_entity_poly.pdbx_strand_id
1 'polypeptide(L)'
;MKTLFFLLLLSTNSFAKDIHIESRIQAKEFFRNSYPIIYGKKEFSHANTFRKKVKELESEKKKNVLELVSLLDDTIPPSILRPLVYWKVIQPNNENVIKTLSFLYANKIFIYRDFFDHPESSFSQRQRLESLLEEKLGHTITSNNSIHSIKQTKGLFKQIANTSSVKDFAQKIITSSKLNMEIHETLNFLPHYTLSYLGLVPGNKVQLISQNDTSIERMNWFNKRLIFGGDKPDWDAPYIGPKKHIAFIEDPIFKKITDMIDSAQESIFIDIFLFGGTMGMTISKHLIDSALKKKNPNFKVLLLHDYATNYNMKDEIMPIFNYIKRRIEEEPQVRKRVTLLQANIQRHPPGIPFGLTNLIPKTPETFKFLEQKNTYYESKIDHSKVIVIDANTKNPQAYFGSKNWSDHSGGYYYDDAIWVLGPAAALVQASYLHDIEAALTEDPKEQAWFYYKDQGFDNQAYLPKKEDILSWFKIKRKTYPRQGDAVIRIAEADVDGKVKNTRNILIDMIINAKKNIYMEQLFIYDPYIVDALIKKKIRDPQIDIKIIADHNGNFGFNGFPNTIFMKDLSDHGIELKARKTGQTTAYFANGGEQHYHQENHRKITSVDGKVILGGSSNLNPDTLQGSFREFGAQVYSKTEAEKFEKNFLEAWNDNEQTHELDINKIQLHLLGKDLSPNLSQIVNGFVGQLYRSKDKLEQRH
;
A
#
# COMPACT_ATOMS: atom_id res chain seq x y z
N MET A 1 -33.57 -45.49 -16.31
CA MET A 1 -32.79 -45.24 -15.07
C MET A 1 -31.39 -44.63 -15.30
N LYS A 2 -30.90 -44.42 -16.53
CA LYS A 2 -29.59 -43.77 -16.81
C LYS A 2 -29.67 -42.28 -17.17
N THR A 3 -30.87 -41.74 -17.40
CA THR A 3 -31.05 -40.33 -17.81
C THR A 3 -31.29 -39.37 -16.63
N LEU A 4 -31.62 -39.90 -15.44
CA LEU A 4 -31.89 -39.10 -14.25
C LEU A 4 -30.62 -38.73 -13.45
N PHE A 5 -29.51 -39.47 -13.66
CA PHE A 5 -28.24 -39.22 -12.97
C PHE A 5 -27.41 -38.09 -13.60
N PHE A 6 -27.67 -37.75 -14.86
CA PHE A 6 -26.96 -36.66 -15.56
C PHE A 6 -27.57 -35.27 -15.27
N LEU A 7 -28.83 -35.22 -14.84
CA LEU A 7 -29.52 -33.96 -14.48
C LEU A 7 -29.28 -33.54 -13.01
N LEU A 8 -28.85 -34.45 -12.13
CA LEU A 8 -28.41 -34.09 -10.77
C LEU A 8 -26.93 -33.63 -10.70
N LEU A 9 -26.13 -33.88 -11.74
CA LEU A 9 -24.76 -33.37 -11.86
C LEU A 9 -24.69 -31.97 -12.52
N LEU A 10 -25.83 -31.43 -12.97
CA LEU A 10 -25.94 -30.10 -13.57
C LEU A 10 -26.63 -29.06 -12.66
N SER A 11 -27.04 -29.45 -11.45
CA SER A 11 -27.60 -28.53 -10.44
C SER A 11 -26.58 -28.02 -9.41
N THR A 12 -25.28 -28.29 -9.59
CA THR A 12 -24.20 -27.73 -8.75
C THR A 12 -23.51 -26.51 -9.34
N ASN A 13 -24.10 -25.86 -10.35
CA ASN A 13 -23.85 -24.44 -10.59
C ASN A 13 -24.59 -23.63 -9.51
N SER A 14 -24.09 -23.78 -8.29
CA SER A 14 -24.29 -22.91 -7.15
C SER A 14 -24.46 -21.48 -7.66
N PHE A 15 -25.63 -20.89 -7.40
CA PHE A 15 -25.86 -19.44 -7.43
C PHE A 15 -24.55 -18.74 -7.07
N ALA A 16 -23.98 -17.97 -8.00
CA ALA A 16 -22.76 -17.21 -7.73
C ALA A 16 -23.06 -16.29 -6.55
N LYS A 17 -22.65 -16.70 -5.34
CA LYS A 17 -22.98 -16.02 -4.11
C LYS A 17 -22.35 -14.64 -4.16
N ASP A 18 -23.20 -13.62 -4.10
CA ASP A 18 -22.81 -12.22 -3.95
C ASP A 18 -21.79 -12.07 -2.80
N ILE A 19 -20.71 -11.35 -3.04
CA ILE A 19 -19.65 -11.07 -2.06
C ILE A 19 -20.03 -9.83 -1.26
N HIS A 20 -20.22 -9.98 0.06
CA HIS A 20 -20.43 -8.85 0.95
C HIS A 20 -19.11 -8.17 1.33
N ILE A 21 -19.07 -6.86 1.17
CA ILE A 21 -17.89 -6.04 1.53
C ILE A 21 -18.15 -5.07 2.68
N GLU A 22 -19.41 -4.84 3.07
CA GLU A 22 -19.77 -3.87 4.13
C GLU A 22 -19.05 -4.17 5.47
N SER A 23 -19.02 -5.44 5.86
CA SER A 23 -18.33 -5.90 7.07
C SER A 23 -16.81 -5.66 7.02
N ARG A 24 -16.19 -5.68 5.83
CA ARG A 24 -14.77 -5.43 5.63
C ARG A 24 -14.45 -3.96 5.83
N ILE A 25 -15.27 -3.08 5.26
CA ILE A 25 -15.18 -1.63 5.48
C ILE A 25 -15.34 -1.35 6.99
N GLN A 26 -16.36 -1.92 7.63
CA GLN A 26 -16.56 -1.77 9.06
C GLN A 26 -15.40 -2.34 9.91
N ALA A 27 -14.70 -3.38 9.44
CA ALA A 27 -13.52 -3.92 10.11
C ALA A 27 -12.32 -2.97 10.05
N LYS A 28 -12.08 -2.32 8.89
CA LYS A 28 -11.07 -1.26 8.77
C LYS A 28 -11.40 -0.09 9.71
N GLU A 29 -12.66 0.36 9.74
CA GLU A 29 -13.08 1.42 10.66
C GLU A 29 -12.95 1.03 12.13
N PHE A 30 -13.30 -0.21 12.49
CA PHE A 30 -13.11 -0.71 13.85
C PHE A 30 -11.63 -0.67 14.26
N PHE A 31 -10.72 -1.08 13.38
CA PHE A 31 -9.28 -0.98 13.62
C PHE A 31 -8.82 0.46 13.79
N ARG A 32 -9.16 1.36 12.86
CA ARG A 32 -8.75 2.78 12.91
C ARG A 32 -9.21 3.44 14.21
N ASN A 33 -10.43 3.16 14.65
CA ASN A 33 -10.97 3.65 15.92
C ASN A 33 -10.31 3.03 17.16
N SER A 34 -9.79 1.82 17.05
CA SER A 34 -9.08 1.13 18.15
C SER A 34 -7.60 1.53 18.23
N TYR A 35 -6.98 1.95 17.12
CA TYR A 35 -5.54 2.23 17.02
C TYR A 35 -5.01 3.15 18.14
N PRO A 36 -5.63 4.31 18.45
CA PRO A 36 -5.11 5.20 19.49
C PRO A 36 -5.07 4.57 20.89
N ILE A 37 -5.89 3.56 21.13
CA ILE A 37 -6.05 2.89 22.43
C ILE A 37 -5.09 1.72 22.58
N ILE A 38 -4.78 1.03 21.48
CA ILE A 38 -3.91 -0.15 21.47
C ILE A 38 -2.45 0.22 21.19
N TYR A 39 -2.22 1.17 20.29
CA TYR A 39 -0.88 1.52 19.78
C TYR A 39 -0.54 3.02 19.96
N GLY A 40 -1.52 3.87 20.32
CA GLY A 40 -1.34 5.32 20.31
C GLY A 40 -0.60 5.94 21.50
N LYS A 41 -0.15 5.17 22.50
CA LYS A 41 0.61 5.71 23.64
C LYS A 41 1.98 5.10 23.82
N LYS A 42 3.00 5.95 23.85
CA LYS A 42 4.41 5.59 24.04
C LYS A 42 4.64 4.71 25.27
N GLU A 43 3.88 4.92 26.34
CA GLU A 43 4.02 4.21 27.61
C GLU A 43 3.75 2.71 27.52
N PHE A 44 2.94 2.26 26.56
CA PHE A 44 2.65 0.83 26.37
C PHE A 44 3.00 0.30 24.99
N SER A 45 3.21 1.14 23.97
CA SER A 45 3.60 0.66 22.63
C SER A 45 4.97 -0.04 22.68
N HIS A 46 5.89 0.49 23.49
CA HIS A 46 7.26 -0.03 23.62
C HIS A 46 7.48 -0.82 24.92
N ALA A 47 8.03 -2.03 24.80
CA ALA A 47 8.26 -2.90 25.97
C ALA A 47 9.20 -2.27 27.02
N ASN A 48 10.28 -1.60 26.59
CA ASN A 48 11.22 -0.95 27.50
C ASN A 48 10.60 0.26 28.22
N THR A 49 9.84 1.09 27.50
CA THR A 49 9.13 2.23 28.09
C THR A 49 8.08 1.74 29.10
N PHE A 50 7.33 0.70 28.76
CA PHE A 50 6.37 0.08 29.67
C PHE A 50 7.06 -0.45 30.93
N ARG A 51 8.17 -1.19 30.80
CA ARG A 51 8.95 -1.68 31.94
C ARG A 51 9.46 -0.54 32.83
N LYS A 52 9.94 0.56 32.24
CA LYS A 52 10.35 1.75 32.99
C LYS A 52 9.17 2.35 33.76
N LYS A 53 8.03 2.52 33.10
CA LYS A 53 6.80 3.02 33.72
C LYS A 53 6.35 2.16 34.89
N VAL A 54 6.42 0.82 34.76
CA VAL A 54 6.07 -0.13 35.83
C VAL A 54 7.02 -0.04 37.03
N LYS A 55 8.31 0.21 36.80
CA LYS A 55 9.29 0.37 37.90
C LYS A 55 9.02 1.62 38.74
N GLU A 56 8.45 2.67 38.13
CA GLU A 56 8.12 3.94 38.76
C GLU A 56 6.76 3.92 39.50
N LEU A 57 6.01 2.82 39.45
CA LEU A 57 4.74 2.69 40.14
C LEU A 57 4.93 2.47 41.65
N GLU A 58 3.95 2.95 42.42
CA GLU A 58 3.76 2.60 43.83
C GLU A 58 3.65 1.09 44.03
N SER A 59 4.09 0.60 45.20
CA SER A 59 4.22 -0.83 45.51
C SER A 59 2.95 -1.64 45.22
N GLU A 60 1.78 -1.11 45.55
CA GLU A 60 0.50 -1.79 45.34
C GLU A 60 0.15 -1.93 43.84
N LYS A 61 0.19 -0.82 43.09
CA LYS A 61 -0.05 -0.84 41.63
C LYS A 61 0.97 -1.71 40.91
N LYS A 62 2.23 -1.65 41.33
CA LYS A 62 3.31 -2.50 40.78
C LYS A 62 3.03 -3.98 41.02
N LYS A 63 2.61 -4.36 42.23
CA LYS A 63 2.21 -5.75 42.55
C LYS A 63 1.05 -6.20 41.65
N ASN A 64 0.01 -5.38 41.53
CA ASN A 64 -1.16 -5.66 40.67
C ASN A 64 -0.78 -5.80 39.19
N VAL A 65 0.14 -4.98 38.69
CA VAL A 65 0.66 -5.09 37.31
C VAL A 65 1.41 -6.41 37.13
N LEU A 66 2.36 -6.73 38.01
CA LEU A 66 3.17 -7.94 37.90
C LEU A 66 2.32 -9.20 37.98
N GLU A 67 1.34 -9.22 38.89
CA GLU A 67 0.37 -10.30 39.01
C GLU A 67 -0.46 -10.46 37.72
N LEU A 68 -1.03 -9.36 37.20
CA LEU A 68 -1.82 -9.42 35.97
C LEU A 68 -1.00 -9.90 34.77
N VAL A 69 0.25 -9.44 34.63
CA VAL A 69 1.15 -9.88 33.56
C VAL A 69 1.44 -11.37 33.72
N SER A 70 1.83 -11.83 34.91
CA SER A 70 2.12 -13.26 35.13
C SER A 70 0.94 -14.19 34.85
N LEU A 71 -0.30 -13.71 35.06
CA LEU A 71 -1.49 -14.51 34.81
C LEU A 71 -1.91 -14.54 33.34
N LEU A 72 -1.48 -13.58 32.51
CA LEU A 72 -1.99 -13.39 31.15
C LEU A 72 -0.93 -13.43 30.04
N ASP A 73 0.37 -13.44 30.36
CA ASP A 73 1.45 -13.40 29.35
C ASP A 73 1.40 -14.61 28.39
N ASP A 74 0.98 -15.77 28.90
CA ASP A 74 0.81 -16.99 28.08
C ASP A 74 -0.47 -16.98 27.23
N THR A 75 -1.44 -16.13 27.55
CA THR A 75 -2.77 -16.11 26.91
C THR A 75 -2.95 -14.95 25.93
N ILE A 76 -2.37 -13.78 26.23
CA ILE A 76 -2.58 -12.55 25.47
C ILE A 76 -1.25 -12.10 24.86
N PRO A 77 -1.20 -11.82 23.55
CA PRO A 77 -0.01 -11.28 22.91
C PRO A 77 0.51 -10.04 23.64
N PRO A 78 1.84 -9.89 23.84
CA PRO A 78 2.40 -8.77 24.60
C PRO A 78 1.99 -7.39 24.09
N SER A 79 1.78 -7.25 22.77
CA SER A 79 1.33 -6.00 22.13
C SER A 79 -0.09 -5.58 22.54
N ILE A 80 -0.93 -6.51 23.00
CA ILE A 80 -2.28 -6.25 23.49
C ILE A 80 -2.32 -6.29 25.03
N LEU A 81 -1.49 -7.13 25.65
CA LEU A 81 -1.41 -7.22 27.11
C LEU A 81 -0.95 -5.90 27.75
N ARG A 82 0.05 -5.21 27.18
CA ARG A 82 0.53 -3.93 27.71
C ARG A 82 -0.56 -2.84 27.77
N PRO A 83 -1.30 -2.51 26.70
CA PRO A 83 -2.40 -1.56 26.80
C PRO A 83 -3.51 -2.06 27.73
N LEU A 84 -3.80 -3.37 27.77
CA LEU A 84 -4.80 -3.92 28.69
C LEU A 84 -4.43 -3.66 30.16
N VAL A 85 -3.19 -3.97 30.55
CA VAL A 85 -2.65 -3.73 31.90
C VAL A 85 -2.61 -2.23 32.20
N TYR A 86 -2.20 -1.42 31.23
CA TYR A 86 -2.18 0.03 31.39
C TYR A 86 -3.56 0.58 31.71
N TRP A 87 -4.58 0.25 30.92
CA TRP A 87 -5.94 0.73 31.11
C TRP A 87 -6.67 0.07 32.27
N LYS A 88 -6.20 -1.09 32.77
CA LYS A 88 -6.82 -1.76 33.93
C LYS A 88 -6.24 -1.28 35.26
N VAL A 89 -4.92 -1.08 35.34
CA VAL A 89 -4.21 -0.87 36.62
C VAL A 89 -3.46 0.47 36.67
N ILE A 90 -2.76 0.86 35.61
CA ILE A 90 -1.86 2.03 35.63
C ILE A 90 -2.65 3.34 35.52
N GLN A 91 -3.50 3.43 34.51
CA GLN A 91 -4.43 4.54 34.28
C GLN A 91 -5.83 3.96 34.02
N PRO A 92 -6.55 3.57 35.08
CA PRO A 92 -7.84 2.87 34.97
C PRO A 92 -8.84 3.59 34.06
N ASN A 93 -9.30 2.90 33.02
CA ASN A 93 -10.37 3.35 32.12
C ASN A 93 -11.11 2.12 31.57
N ASN A 94 -12.30 1.85 32.12
CA ASN A 94 -13.07 0.65 31.76
C ASN A 94 -13.52 0.65 30.29
N GLU A 95 -13.77 1.81 29.68
CA GLU A 95 -14.11 1.87 28.25
C GLU A 95 -12.93 1.42 27.38
N ASN A 96 -11.71 1.86 27.72
CA ASN A 96 -10.50 1.44 27.02
C ASN A 96 -10.16 -0.03 27.28
N VAL A 97 -10.46 -0.57 28.47
CA VAL A 97 -10.38 -2.02 28.73
C VAL A 97 -11.35 -2.78 27.82
N ILE A 98 -12.61 -2.35 27.71
CA ILE A 98 -13.61 -2.97 26.83
C ILE A 98 -13.15 -2.93 25.38
N LYS A 99 -12.63 -1.79 24.90
CA LYS A 99 -12.11 -1.64 23.54
C LYS A 99 -10.88 -2.53 23.31
N THR A 100 -10.00 -2.68 24.29
CA THR A 100 -8.83 -3.57 24.22
C THR A 100 -9.24 -5.05 24.13
N LEU A 101 -10.20 -5.49 24.94
CA LEU A 101 -10.76 -6.85 24.86
C LEU A 101 -11.52 -7.08 23.55
N SER A 102 -12.25 -6.07 23.06
CA SER A 102 -12.92 -6.10 21.76
C SER A 102 -11.92 -6.28 20.63
N PHE A 103 -10.79 -5.58 20.71
CA PHE A 103 -9.71 -5.69 19.73
C PHE A 103 -9.02 -7.06 19.75
N LEU A 104 -8.76 -7.61 20.94
CA LEU A 104 -8.22 -8.98 21.08
C LEU A 104 -9.14 -10.00 20.38
N TYR A 105 -10.44 -9.95 20.66
CA TYR A 105 -11.43 -10.82 20.04
C TYR A 105 -11.50 -10.60 18.52
N ALA A 106 -11.55 -9.34 18.08
CA ALA A 106 -11.66 -8.99 16.67
C ALA A 106 -10.51 -9.57 15.83
N ASN A 107 -9.27 -9.57 16.33
CA ASN A 107 -8.15 -10.18 15.62
C ASN A 107 -8.37 -11.66 15.35
N LYS A 108 -8.87 -12.43 16.33
CA LYS A 108 -9.20 -13.84 16.15
C LYS A 108 -10.30 -14.02 15.09
N ILE A 109 -11.36 -13.21 15.18
CA ILE A 109 -12.48 -13.23 14.23
C ILE A 109 -12.03 -12.92 12.79
N PHE A 110 -11.12 -11.96 12.61
CA PHE A 110 -10.60 -11.62 11.28
C PHE A 110 -9.68 -12.70 10.71
N ILE A 111 -8.88 -13.38 11.54
CA ILE A 111 -8.09 -14.55 11.12
C ILE A 111 -9.02 -15.67 10.63
N TYR A 112 -10.10 -15.96 11.36
CA TYR A 112 -11.07 -17.00 10.97
C TYR A 112 -11.78 -16.64 9.66
N ARG A 113 -12.22 -15.38 9.51
CA ARG A 113 -12.77 -14.88 8.23
C ARG A 113 -11.79 -15.11 7.08
N ASP A 114 -10.53 -14.69 7.25
CA ASP A 114 -9.51 -14.84 6.22
C ASP A 114 -9.23 -16.31 5.91
N PHE A 115 -9.33 -17.22 6.89
CA PHE A 115 -9.25 -18.66 6.63
C PHE A 115 -10.37 -19.16 5.71
N PHE A 116 -11.61 -18.72 5.90
CA PHE A 116 -12.70 -19.09 5.00
C PHE A 116 -12.45 -18.61 3.57
N ASP A 117 -11.91 -17.40 3.41
CA ASP A 117 -11.67 -16.78 2.12
C ASP A 117 -10.34 -17.19 1.46
N HIS A 118 -9.45 -17.88 2.19
CA HIS A 118 -8.15 -18.27 1.66
C HIS A 118 -8.27 -19.36 0.58
N PRO A 119 -7.53 -19.24 -0.54
CA PRO A 119 -7.64 -20.18 -1.66
C PRO A 119 -7.13 -21.59 -1.33
N GLU A 120 -6.17 -21.73 -0.41
CA GLU A 120 -5.66 -23.04 0.01
C GLU A 120 -6.51 -23.71 1.10
N SER A 121 -7.55 -23.06 1.60
CA SER A 121 -8.47 -23.68 2.58
C SER A 121 -9.37 -24.69 1.90
N SER A 122 -9.18 -25.97 2.23
CA SER A 122 -10.05 -27.04 1.74
C SER A 122 -11.45 -26.98 2.36
N PHE A 123 -12.41 -27.61 1.69
CA PHE A 123 -13.79 -27.69 2.19
C PHE A 123 -13.88 -28.38 3.57
N SER A 124 -13.15 -29.48 3.78
CA SER A 124 -13.13 -30.20 5.05
C SER A 124 -12.53 -29.37 6.19
N GLN A 125 -11.46 -28.61 5.91
CA GLN A 125 -10.88 -27.67 6.86
C GLN A 125 -11.87 -26.55 7.24
N ARG A 126 -12.59 -26.01 6.25
CA ARG A 126 -13.63 -24.99 6.49
C ARG A 126 -14.75 -25.57 7.35
N GLN A 127 -15.30 -26.75 7.03
CA GLN A 127 -16.33 -27.40 7.84
C GLN A 127 -15.87 -27.72 9.26
N ARG A 128 -14.62 -28.13 9.44
CA ARG A 128 -14.05 -28.35 10.78
C ARG A 128 -14.02 -27.05 11.57
N LEU A 129 -13.57 -25.95 10.97
CA LEU A 129 -13.58 -24.65 11.60
C LEU A 129 -15.00 -24.17 11.91
N GLU A 130 -15.96 -24.31 10.99
CA GLU A 130 -17.38 -23.98 11.22
C GLU A 130 -17.92 -24.72 12.44
N SER A 131 -17.71 -26.04 12.50
CA SER A 131 -18.16 -26.87 13.62
C SER A 131 -17.56 -26.42 14.96
N LEU A 132 -16.26 -26.12 14.97
CA LEU A 132 -15.56 -25.62 16.17
C LEU A 132 -16.07 -24.24 16.60
N LEU A 133 -16.32 -23.33 15.65
CA LEU A 133 -16.86 -22.01 15.94
C LEU A 133 -18.30 -22.10 16.45
N GLU A 134 -19.13 -22.99 15.89
CA GLU A 134 -20.48 -23.23 16.37
C GLU A 134 -20.48 -23.76 17.82
N GLU A 135 -19.59 -24.72 18.12
CA GLU A 135 -19.42 -25.27 19.47
C GLU A 135 -18.98 -24.19 20.48
N LYS A 136 -17.98 -23.37 20.12
CA LYS A 136 -17.35 -22.43 21.06
C LYS A 136 -18.02 -21.07 21.16
N LEU A 137 -18.63 -20.60 20.07
CA LEU A 137 -19.24 -19.26 19.95
C LEU A 137 -20.77 -19.31 19.86
N GLY A 138 -21.36 -20.45 19.49
CA GLY A 138 -22.79 -20.59 19.19
C GLY A 138 -23.19 -20.07 17.81
N HIS A 139 -22.22 -19.69 16.97
CA HIS A 139 -22.43 -19.26 15.58
C HIS A 139 -21.13 -19.29 14.77
N THR A 140 -21.27 -19.41 13.46
CA THR A 140 -20.16 -19.46 12.51
C THR A 140 -19.71 -18.04 12.12
N ILE A 141 -18.42 -17.86 11.88
CA ILE A 141 -17.84 -16.57 11.43
C ILE A 141 -17.64 -16.58 9.92
N THR A 142 -18.21 -15.60 9.24
CA THR A 142 -18.10 -15.43 7.79
C THR A 142 -17.71 -13.99 7.45
N SER A 143 -17.46 -13.74 6.17
CA SER A 143 -17.38 -12.38 5.64
C SER A 143 -18.60 -11.55 6.02
N ASN A 144 -19.80 -12.12 6.13
CA ASN A 144 -21.04 -11.34 6.26
C ASN A 144 -21.33 -10.89 7.71
N ASN A 145 -20.81 -11.61 8.71
CA ASN A 145 -21.22 -11.42 10.11
C ASN A 145 -20.06 -11.17 11.09
N SER A 146 -18.80 -11.15 10.63
CA SER A 146 -17.62 -10.94 11.49
C SER A 146 -17.75 -9.73 12.42
N ILE A 147 -18.14 -8.56 11.90
CA ILE A 147 -18.33 -7.34 12.71
C ILE A 147 -19.54 -7.44 13.64
N HIS A 148 -20.61 -8.10 13.20
CA HIS A 148 -21.77 -8.32 14.06
C HIS A 148 -21.39 -9.15 15.28
N SER A 149 -20.61 -10.22 15.08
CA SER A 149 -20.09 -11.06 16.17
C SER A 149 -19.26 -10.26 17.18
N ILE A 150 -18.40 -9.34 16.70
CA ILE A 150 -17.61 -8.46 17.57
C ILE A 150 -18.51 -7.53 18.38
N LYS A 151 -19.55 -6.95 17.78
CA LYS A 151 -20.46 -6.03 18.48
C LYS A 151 -21.25 -6.72 19.61
N GLN A 152 -21.58 -7.99 19.45
CA GLN A 152 -22.34 -8.77 20.45
C GLN A 152 -21.55 -9.05 21.74
N THR A 153 -20.23 -8.88 21.76
CA THR A 153 -19.41 -9.16 22.97
C THR A 153 -19.35 -8.00 23.96
N LYS A 154 -19.89 -6.83 23.60
CA LYS A 154 -19.81 -5.61 24.42
C LYS A 154 -20.33 -5.83 25.85
N GLY A 155 -21.43 -6.55 26.03
CA GLY A 155 -22.00 -6.85 27.34
C GLY A 155 -21.07 -7.70 28.20
N LEU A 156 -20.53 -8.79 27.64
CA LEU A 156 -19.56 -9.66 28.29
C LEU A 156 -18.30 -8.87 28.69
N PHE A 157 -17.72 -8.11 27.78
CA PHE A 157 -16.49 -7.37 28.05
C PHE A 157 -16.69 -6.24 29.07
N LYS A 158 -17.88 -5.65 29.15
CA LYS A 158 -18.25 -4.74 30.24
C LYS A 158 -18.26 -5.44 31.59
N GLN A 159 -18.81 -6.66 31.68
CA GLN A 159 -18.79 -7.46 32.91
C GLN A 159 -17.36 -7.83 33.33
N ILE A 160 -16.50 -8.17 32.38
CA ILE A 160 -15.08 -8.46 32.65
C ILE A 160 -14.39 -7.20 33.15
N ALA A 161 -14.48 -6.08 32.42
CA ALA A 161 -13.82 -4.81 32.76
C ALA A 161 -14.17 -4.30 34.16
N ASN A 162 -15.43 -4.45 34.59
CA ASN A 162 -15.94 -4.01 35.90
C ASN A 162 -15.50 -4.89 37.08
N THR A 163 -14.71 -5.95 36.85
CA THR A 163 -14.23 -6.82 37.93
C THR A 163 -13.17 -6.11 38.76
N SER A 164 -13.36 -6.00 40.08
CA SER A 164 -12.45 -5.23 40.95
C SER A 164 -11.11 -5.92 41.19
N SER A 165 -11.12 -7.23 41.43
CA SER A 165 -9.92 -8.03 41.68
C SER A 165 -9.16 -8.30 40.37
N VAL A 166 -7.82 -8.16 40.41
CA VAL A 166 -6.92 -8.50 39.30
C VAL A 166 -6.99 -9.99 38.97
N LYS A 167 -7.02 -10.85 40.00
CA LYS A 167 -7.14 -12.30 39.83
C LYS A 167 -8.45 -12.69 39.14
N ASP A 168 -9.56 -12.14 39.61
CA ASP A 168 -10.88 -12.44 39.04
C ASP A 168 -11.00 -11.91 37.61
N PHE A 169 -10.41 -10.74 37.35
CA PHE A 169 -10.32 -10.17 36.00
C PHE A 169 -9.54 -11.08 35.06
N ALA A 170 -8.35 -11.55 35.46
CA ALA A 170 -7.54 -12.48 34.68
C ALA A 170 -8.27 -13.82 34.48
N GLN A 171 -8.84 -14.38 35.54
CA GLN A 171 -9.58 -15.64 35.48
C GLN A 171 -10.74 -15.58 34.48
N LYS A 172 -11.51 -14.48 34.48
CA LYS A 172 -12.61 -14.28 33.51
C LYS A 172 -12.13 -14.18 32.06
N ILE A 173 -10.90 -13.71 31.83
CA ILE A 173 -10.32 -13.70 30.48
C ILE A 173 -9.93 -15.12 30.08
N ILE A 174 -9.23 -15.84 30.97
CA ILE A 174 -8.71 -17.20 30.72
C ILE A 174 -9.85 -18.19 30.48
N THR A 175 -10.96 -18.07 31.22
CA THR A 175 -12.13 -18.98 31.10
C THR A 175 -13.11 -18.55 30.01
N SER A 176 -12.94 -17.36 29.42
CA SER A 176 -13.82 -16.89 28.35
C SER A 176 -13.50 -17.61 27.06
N SER A 177 -14.42 -18.46 26.58
CA SER A 177 -14.30 -19.12 25.28
C SER A 177 -14.08 -18.14 24.13
N LYS A 178 -14.56 -16.89 24.26
CA LYS A 178 -14.37 -15.85 23.23
C LYS A 178 -12.95 -15.31 23.22
N LEU A 179 -12.33 -15.12 24.39
CA LEU A 179 -11.00 -14.50 24.49
C LEU A 179 -9.88 -15.53 24.42
N ASN A 180 -10.09 -16.72 24.99
CA ASN A 180 -9.10 -17.79 25.08
C ASN A 180 -9.45 -19.00 24.18
N MET A 181 -9.86 -18.71 22.94
CA MET A 181 -10.03 -19.76 21.94
C MET A 181 -8.70 -20.08 21.27
N GLU A 182 -8.30 -21.34 21.30
CA GLU A 182 -7.19 -21.88 20.52
C GLU A 182 -7.76 -22.74 19.39
N ILE A 183 -7.52 -22.34 18.13
CA ILE A 183 -7.89 -23.13 16.93
C ILE A 183 -6.65 -23.40 16.06
N HIS A 184 -5.46 -23.34 16.65
CA HIS A 184 -4.19 -23.28 15.92
C HIS A 184 -3.96 -24.50 15.01
N GLU A 185 -4.32 -25.71 15.47
CA GLU A 185 -4.19 -26.95 14.70
C GLU A 185 -5.02 -27.00 13.40
N THR A 186 -6.00 -26.10 13.25
CA THR A 186 -6.84 -26.02 12.04
C THR A 186 -6.29 -24.98 11.05
N LEU A 187 -5.44 -24.04 11.48
CA LEU A 187 -5.03 -22.84 10.74
C LEU A 187 -3.58 -22.91 10.23
N ASN A 188 -3.14 -24.08 9.76
CA ASN A 188 -1.73 -24.43 9.57
C ASN A 188 -0.90 -23.56 8.61
N PHE A 189 -1.53 -22.69 7.82
CA PHE A 189 -0.86 -21.80 6.85
C PHE A 189 -1.20 -20.31 7.05
N LEU A 190 -2.00 -19.96 8.06
CA LEU A 190 -2.27 -18.55 8.38
C LEU A 190 -1.47 -18.11 9.61
N PRO A 191 -0.96 -16.87 9.61
CA PRO A 191 -0.36 -16.32 10.81
C PRO A 191 -1.41 -16.16 11.92
N HIS A 192 -0.94 -16.15 13.17
CA HIS A 192 -1.78 -15.89 14.35
C HIS A 192 -2.07 -14.39 14.55
N TYR A 193 -1.98 -13.59 13.49
CA TYR A 193 -2.25 -12.16 13.48
C TYR A 193 -2.92 -11.74 12.17
N THR A 194 -3.66 -10.64 12.21
CA THR A 194 -4.35 -10.10 11.03
C THR A 194 -3.35 -9.40 10.10
N LEU A 195 -3.27 -9.84 8.83
CA LEU A 195 -2.46 -9.18 7.79
C LEU A 195 -3.17 -7.99 7.12
N SER A 196 -4.50 -7.98 7.12
CA SER A 196 -5.30 -6.87 6.63
C SER A 196 -6.67 -6.87 7.30
N TYR A 197 -7.11 -5.71 7.78
CA TYR A 197 -8.43 -5.58 8.39
C TYR A 197 -9.56 -5.67 7.34
N LEU A 198 -9.28 -5.29 6.09
CA LEU A 198 -10.15 -5.58 4.95
C LEU A 198 -10.17 -7.08 4.62
N GLY A 199 -9.07 -7.77 4.86
CA GLY A 199 -8.94 -9.23 4.70
C GLY A 199 -8.79 -9.68 3.27
N LEU A 200 -8.96 -10.99 3.07
CA LEU A 200 -9.00 -11.63 1.76
C LEU A 200 -10.36 -11.42 1.09
N VAL A 201 -10.36 -11.00 -0.16
CA VAL A 201 -11.54 -10.67 -0.94
C VAL A 201 -11.62 -11.64 -2.11
N PRO A 202 -12.50 -12.65 -2.08
CA PRO A 202 -12.65 -13.58 -3.18
C PRO A 202 -13.48 -12.99 -4.31
N GLY A 203 -13.44 -13.64 -5.46
CA GLY A 203 -14.40 -13.43 -6.54
C GLY A 203 -14.02 -12.38 -7.57
N ASN A 204 -12.72 -12.12 -7.74
CA ASN A 204 -12.22 -11.08 -8.65
C ASN A 204 -11.67 -11.70 -9.94
N LYS A 205 -11.75 -10.93 -11.03
CA LYS A 205 -10.91 -11.13 -12.20
C LYS A 205 -9.71 -10.19 -12.10
N VAL A 206 -8.52 -10.71 -12.34
CA VAL A 206 -7.26 -9.97 -12.24
C VAL A 206 -6.44 -10.16 -13.50
N GLN A 207 -5.68 -9.15 -13.86
CA GLN A 207 -4.65 -9.22 -14.89
C GLN A 207 -3.41 -8.47 -14.40
N LEU A 208 -2.25 -9.13 -14.46
CA LEU A 208 -0.95 -8.50 -14.32
C LEU A 208 -0.49 -8.01 -15.71
N ILE A 209 -0.13 -6.74 -15.77
CA ILE A 209 0.32 -6.03 -16.97
C ILE A 209 1.75 -5.56 -16.72
N SER A 210 2.71 -6.30 -17.28
CA SER A 210 4.16 -6.10 -17.07
C SER A 210 4.94 -5.77 -18.35
N GLN A 211 4.24 -5.80 -19.49
CA GLN A 211 4.81 -5.49 -20.79
C GLN A 211 4.84 -3.97 -20.95
N ASN A 212 6.02 -3.43 -21.20
CA ASN A 212 6.28 -2.01 -21.41
C ASN A 212 7.13 -1.87 -22.67
N ASP A 213 7.02 -0.74 -23.37
CA ASP A 213 8.03 -0.36 -24.36
C ASP A 213 9.13 0.45 -23.67
N THR A 214 10.28 -0.17 -23.52
CA THR A 214 11.46 0.36 -22.83
C THR A 214 12.59 0.72 -23.80
N SER A 215 12.27 0.86 -25.09
CA SER A 215 13.25 1.07 -26.16
C SER A 215 13.91 2.45 -26.12
N ILE A 216 15.11 2.55 -26.71
CA ILE A 216 15.82 3.82 -26.89
C ILE A 216 15.04 4.72 -27.86
N GLU A 217 14.37 4.13 -28.85
CA GLU A 217 13.47 4.82 -29.77
C GLU A 217 12.35 5.53 -29.01
N ARG A 218 11.73 4.85 -28.03
CA ARG A 218 10.71 5.43 -27.14
C ARG A 218 11.27 6.60 -26.34
N MET A 219 12.42 6.42 -25.70
CA MET A 219 13.09 7.47 -24.91
C MET A 219 13.37 8.71 -25.77
N ASN A 220 13.92 8.50 -26.97
CA ASN A 220 14.22 9.58 -27.91
C ASN A 220 12.95 10.25 -28.45
N TRP A 221 11.84 9.53 -28.57
CA TRP A 221 10.56 10.12 -28.98
C TRP A 221 10.07 11.17 -27.97
N PHE A 222 10.16 10.86 -26.67
CA PHE A 222 9.79 11.79 -25.60
C PHE A 222 10.75 12.97 -25.52
N ASN A 223 12.06 12.72 -25.57
CA ASN A 223 13.06 13.80 -25.53
C ASN A 223 12.95 14.82 -26.67
N LYS A 224 12.41 14.42 -27.83
CA LYS A 224 12.16 15.35 -28.95
C LYS A 224 10.96 16.29 -28.74
N ARG A 225 10.14 16.08 -27.71
CA ARG A 225 8.84 16.77 -27.51
C ARG A 225 8.82 17.61 -26.23
N LEU A 226 9.86 18.42 -26.10
CA LEU A 226 10.24 19.16 -24.91
C LEU A 226 9.12 20.06 -24.37
N ILE A 227 8.72 19.83 -23.11
CA ILE A 227 7.92 20.75 -22.28
C ILE A 227 8.82 21.52 -21.29
N PHE A 228 10.10 21.16 -21.19
CA PHE A 228 11.01 21.57 -20.11
C PHE A 228 11.90 22.79 -20.43
N GLY A 229 11.82 23.34 -21.64
CA GLY A 229 12.59 24.53 -22.06
C GLY A 229 11.86 25.86 -21.87
N GLY A 230 10.69 25.87 -21.22
CA GLY A 230 9.77 27.01 -21.25
C GLY A 230 8.86 27.04 -22.50
N ASP A 231 8.89 25.98 -23.30
CA ASP A 231 7.94 25.78 -24.39
C ASP A 231 6.55 25.57 -23.82
N LYS A 232 5.58 26.29 -24.37
CA LYS A 232 4.19 26.16 -23.95
C LYS A 232 3.66 24.81 -24.42
N PRO A 233 2.96 24.03 -23.56
CA PRO A 233 2.33 22.80 -23.99
C PRO A 233 1.41 23.04 -25.20
N ASP A 234 1.67 22.34 -26.31
CA ASP A 234 0.83 22.38 -27.50
C ASP A 234 -0.25 21.29 -27.42
N TRP A 235 -1.42 21.68 -26.91
CA TRP A 235 -2.58 20.78 -26.73
C TRP A 235 -3.21 20.31 -28.05
N ASP A 236 -2.86 20.96 -29.16
CA ASP A 236 -3.38 20.66 -30.50
C ASP A 236 -2.35 19.89 -31.36
N ALA A 237 -1.17 19.61 -30.80
CA ALA A 237 -0.13 18.86 -31.48
C ALA A 237 -0.67 17.51 -32.01
N PRO A 238 -0.22 17.06 -33.20
CA PRO A 238 -0.78 15.91 -33.90
C PRO A 238 -0.57 14.57 -33.18
N TYR A 239 0.26 14.54 -32.14
CA TYR A 239 0.52 13.37 -31.31
C TYR A 239 -0.25 13.39 -29.97
N ILE A 240 -1.04 14.41 -29.67
CA ILE A 240 -1.84 14.48 -28.44
C ILE A 240 -3.18 13.78 -28.67
N GLY A 241 -3.42 12.70 -27.91
CA GLY A 241 -4.66 11.92 -27.94
C GLY A 241 -4.42 10.41 -27.86
N PRO A 242 -5.34 9.62 -27.25
CA PRO A 242 -5.14 8.19 -27.03
C PRO A 242 -4.84 7.35 -28.27
N LYS A 243 -5.37 7.76 -29.43
CA LYS A 243 -5.17 7.06 -30.71
C LYS A 243 -4.00 7.63 -31.55
N LYS A 244 -3.27 8.60 -31.01
CA LYS A 244 -2.22 9.36 -31.71
C LYS A 244 -0.89 9.30 -30.95
N HIS A 245 -0.96 9.32 -29.64
CA HIS A 245 0.19 9.32 -28.76
C HIS A 245 0.79 7.92 -28.66
N ILE A 246 2.09 7.81 -28.90
CA ILE A 246 2.81 6.54 -29.01
C ILE A 246 2.58 5.63 -27.78
N ALA A 247 2.55 6.18 -26.56
CA ALA A 247 2.34 5.39 -25.33
C ALA A 247 0.99 4.68 -25.31
N PHE A 248 -0.08 5.32 -25.79
CA PHE A 248 -1.43 4.79 -25.74
C PHE A 248 -1.73 3.87 -26.93
N ILE A 249 -0.91 3.92 -28.00
CA ILE A 249 -1.01 3.03 -29.16
C ILE A 249 -0.27 1.71 -28.92
N GLU A 250 0.80 1.71 -28.15
CA GLU A 250 1.71 0.57 -28.05
C GLU A 250 1.69 -0.06 -26.66
N ASP A 251 1.79 0.73 -25.59
CA ASP A 251 1.93 0.24 -24.21
C ASP A 251 0.60 -0.27 -23.62
N PRO A 252 0.51 -1.56 -23.24
CA PRO A 252 -0.67 -2.16 -22.63
C PRO A 252 -1.15 -1.48 -21.34
N ILE A 253 -0.26 -0.88 -20.56
CA ILE A 253 -0.62 -0.16 -19.33
C ILE A 253 -1.50 1.04 -19.68
N PHE A 254 -1.05 1.88 -20.60
CA PHE A 254 -1.77 3.10 -20.96
C PHE A 254 -3.04 2.83 -21.77
N LYS A 255 -3.04 1.79 -22.61
CA LYS A 255 -4.25 1.27 -23.25
C LYS A 255 -5.32 0.91 -22.24
N LYS A 256 -4.93 0.19 -21.17
CA LYS A 256 -5.88 -0.23 -20.15
C LYS A 256 -6.48 0.96 -19.39
N ILE A 257 -5.68 1.99 -19.12
CA ILE A 257 -6.16 3.24 -18.50
C ILE A 257 -7.20 3.92 -19.40
N THR A 258 -6.96 4.02 -20.71
CA THR A 258 -7.94 4.59 -21.65
C THR A 258 -9.21 3.76 -21.76
N ASP A 259 -9.09 2.43 -21.80
CA ASP A 259 -10.25 1.53 -21.80
C ASP A 259 -11.12 1.70 -20.55
N MET A 260 -10.49 1.91 -19.39
CA MET A 260 -11.19 2.20 -18.13
C MET A 260 -11.91 3.54 -18.19
N ILE A 261 -11.26 4.61 -18.67
CA ILE A 261 -11.89 5.92 -18.85
C ILE A 261 -13.09 5.84 -19.80
N ASP A 262 -12.95 5.14 -20.93
CA ASP A 262 -14.00 4.99 -21.93
C ASP A 262 -15.17 4.14 -21.43
N SER A 263 -14.90 3.07 -20.69
CA SER A 263 -15.93 2.15 -20.18
C SER A 263 -16.69 2.67 -18.95
N ALA A 264 -16.13 3.61 -18.18
CA ALA A 264 -16.77 4.17 -16.99
C ALA A 264 -18.18 4.73 -17.27
N GLN A 265 -19.16 4.39 -16.43
CA GLN A 265 -20.57 4.75 -16.58
C GLN A 265 -21.05 5.78 -15.55
N GLU A 266 -20.54 5.70 -14.32
CA GLU A 266 -20.96 6.48 -13.17
C GLU A 266 -19.84 7.38 -12.65
N SER A 267 -18.60 6.86 -12.64
CA SER A 267 -17.53 7.59 -11.99
C SER A 267 -16.11 7.14 -12.28
N ILE A 268 -15.18 8.06 -12.05
CA ILE A 268 -13.74 7.82 -12.04
C ILE A 268 -13.13 8.46 -10.78
N PHE A 269 -12.35 7.69 -10.03
CA PHE A 269 -11.43 8.19 -9.00
C PHE A 269 -10.01 7.92 -9.47
N ILE A 270 -9.14 8.93 -9.40
CA ILE A 270 -7.72 8.83 -9.71
C ILE A 270 -6.94 9.42 -8.55
N ASP A 271 -5.92 8.68 -8.13
CA ASP A 271 -4.86 9.15 -7.25
C ASP A 271 -3.53 8.90 -7.96
N ILE A 272 -2.74 9.94 -8.19
CA ILE A 272 -1.55 9.86 -9.04
C ILE A 272 -0.42 10.74 -8.51
N PHE A 273 0.73 10.09 -8.25
CA PHE A 273 1.95 10.78 -7.82
C PHE A 273 2.53 11.70 -8.91
N LEU A 274 3.02 11.18 -10.03
CA LEU A 274 3.55 12.01 -11.12
C LEU A 274 2.62 11.96 -12.33
N PHE A 275 2.10 13.12 -12.72
CA PHE A 275 1.16 13.28 -13.83
C PHE A 275 1.54 14.50 -14.67
N GLY A 276 2.22 14.26 -15.79
CA GLY A 276 2.92 15.31 -16.53
C GLY A 276 3.09 15.01 -18.02
N GLY A 277 3.51 16.02 -18.76
CA GLY A 277 4.13 15.82 -20.06
C GLY A 277 3.13 15.56 -21.17
N THR A 278 3.59 15.06 -22.31
CA THR A 278 2.72 14.70 -23.44
C THR A 278 1.74 13.58 -23.08
N MET A 279 2.13 12.69 -22.16
CA MET A 279 1.26 11.68 -21.56
C MET A 279 0.16 12.30 -20.69
N GLY A 280 0.54 13.21 -19.79
CA GLY A 280 -0.37 13.94 -18.93
C GLY A 280 -1.36 14.80 -19.70
N MET A 281 -0.90 15.44 -20.78
CA MET A 281 -1.76 16.17 -21.71
C MET A 281 -2.80 15.25 -22.35
N THR A 282 -2.35 14.10 -22.85
CA THR A 282 -3.21 13.12 -23.51
C THR A 282 -4.29 12.58 -22.56
N ILE A 283 -3.91 12.14 -21.36
CA ILE A 283 -4.84 11.58 -20.37
C ILE A 283 -5.78 12.66 -19.83
N SER A 284 -5.28 13.83 -19.41
CA SER A 284 -6.13 14.88 -18.81
C SER A 284 -7.18 15.38 -19.79
N LYS A 285 -6.78 15.61 -21.06
CA LYS A 285 -7.71 16.00 -22.12
C LYS A 285 -8.74 14.90 -22.38
N HIS A 286 -8.30 13.66 -22.56
CA HIS A 286 -9.20 12.55 -22.82
C HIS A 286 -10.17 12.30 -21.66
N LEU A 287 -9.68 12.31 -20.41
CA LEU A 287 -10.47 12.14 -19.20
C LEU A 287 -11.60 13.16 -19.11
N ILE A 288 -11.30 14.46 -19.24
CA ILE A 288 -12.31 15.52 -19.15
C ILE A 288 -13.29 15.43 -20.33
N ASP A 289 -12.79 15.29 -21.56
CA ASP A 289 -13.64 15.25 -22.75
C ASP A 289 -14.56 14.02 -22.76
N SER A 290 -14.06 12.85 -22.34
CA SER A 290 -14.86 11.64 -22.19
C SER A 290 -15.87 11.78 -21.05
N ALA A 291 -15.47 12.38 -19.92
CA ALA A 291 -16.38 12.63 -18.79
C ALA A 291 -17.56 13.51 -19.20
N LEU A 292 -17.38 14.53 -20.04
CA LEU A 292 -18.46 15.39 -20.56
C LEU A 292 -19.41 14.66 -21.50
N LYS A 293 -18.92 13.65 -22.23
CA LYS A 293 -19.72 12.83 -23.17
C LYS A 293 -20.51 11.71 -22.48
N LYS A 294 -20.28 11.45 -21.18
CA LYS A 294 -21.01 10.41 -20.45
C LYS A 294 -22.50 10.73 -20.39
N LYS A 295 -23.31 9.70 -20.70
CA LYS A 295 -24.78 9.76 -20.70
C LYS A 295 -25.35 10.12 -19.34
N ASN A 296 -24.72 9.66 -18.26
CA ASN A 296 -25.11 10.00 -16.91
C ASN A 296 -24.79 11.49 -16.62
N PRO A 297 -25.80 12.35 -16.41
CA PRO A 297 -25.56 13.77 -16.11
C PRO A 297 -24.88 13.98 -14.75
N ASN A 298 -24.94 12.98 -13.87
CA ASN A 298 -24.33 12.98 -12.55
C ASN A 298 -22.93 12.33 -12.52
N PHE A 299 -22.36 11.98 -13.69
CA PHE A 299 -21.03 11.37 -13.75
C PHE A 299 -19.98 12.21 -13.02
N LYS A 300 -19.18 11.58 -12.15
CA LYS A 300 -18.17 12.27 -11.33
C LYS A 300 -16.76 11.79 -11.62
N VAL A 301 -15.82 12.72 -11.62
CA VAL A 301 -14.38 12.49 -11.66
C VAL A 301 -13.76 13.15 -10.45
N LEU A 302 -13.00 12.40 -9.65
CA LEU A 302 -12.17 12.95 -8.57
C LEU A 302 -10.71 12.63 -8.85
N LEU A 303 -9.87 13.65 -8.84
CA LEU A 303 -8.41 13.56 -8.94
C LEU A 303 -7.80 13.95 -7.59
N LEU A 304 -6.93 13.11 -7.04
CA LEU A 304 -6.10 13.37 -5.87
C LEU A 304 -4.63 13.40 -6.32
N HIS A 305 -3.87 14.38 -5.82
CA HIS A 305 -2.46 14.53 -6.17
C HIS A 305 -1.65 15.22 -5.08
N ASP A 306 -0.40 14.80 -4.90
CA ASP A 306 0.59 15.42 -4.02
C ASP A 306 1.47 16.42 -4.79
N TYR A 307 1.34 17.71 -4.46
CA TYR A 307 2.16 18.77 -5.06
C TYR A 307 3.49 19.02 -4.32
N ALA A 308 3.69 18.43 -3.14
CA ALA A 308 4.82 18.73 -2.28
C ALA A 308 6.12 18.03 -2.71
N THR A 309 6.01 16.90 -3.38
CA THR A 309 7.15 16.17 -3.94
C THR A 309 6.94 15.92 -5.43
N ASN A 310 7.90 16.32 -6.25
CA ASN A 310 7.82 16.23 -7.72
C ASN A 310 9.09 15.68 -8.38
N TYR A 311 10.16 15.39 -7.63
CA TYR A 311 11.42 14.81 -8.13
C TYR A 311 12.01 15.51 -9.37
N ASN A 312 12.00 16.84 -9.37
CA ASN A 312 12.47 17.70 -10.46
C ASN A 312 11.59 17.64 -11.73
N MET A 313 10.36 17.12 -11.62
CA MET A 313 9.39 17.06 -12.72
C MET A 313 8.30 18.13 -12.63
N LYS A 314 8.49 19.15 -11.79
CA LYS A 314 7.53 20.25 -11.62
C LYS A 314 7.09 20.85 -12.96
N ASP A 315 8.04 21.10 -13.87
CA ASP A 315 7.77 21.70 -15.17
C ASP A 315 6.99 20.77 -16.11
N GLU A 316 7.07 19.45 -15.88
CA GLU A 316 6.24 18.46 -16.58
C GLU A 316 4.80 18.43 -16.05
N ILE A 317 4.67 18.56 -14.74
CA ILE A 317 3.45 18.28 -13.97
C ILE A 317 2.52 19.49 -13.93
N MET A 318 3.05 20.66 -13.56
CA MET A 318 2.24 21.86 -13.32
C MET A 318 1.44 22.33 -14.54
N PRO A 319 1.92 22.24 -15.79
CA PRO A 319 1.10 22.61 -16.94
C PRO A 319 -0.18 21.77 -17.08
N ILE A 320 -0.16 20.51 -16.66
CA ILE A 320 -1.33 19.61 -16.71
C ILE A 320 -2.37 20.03 -15.68
N PHE A 321 -1.93 20.27 -14.44
CA PHE A 321 -2.83 20.71 -13.38
C PHE A 321 -3.36 22.12 -13.61
N ASN A 322 -2.57 23.02 -14.21
CA ASN A 322 -3.05 24.32 -14.68
C ASN A 322 -4.15 24.17 -15.74
N TYR A 323 -3.99 23.25 -16.69
CA TYR A 323 -5.03 22.97 -17.69
C TYR A 323 -6.32 22.43 -17.05
N ILE A 324 -6.22 21.45 -16.14
CA ILE A 324 -7.37 20.88 -15.44
C ILE A 324 -8.09 21.96 -14.62
N LYS A 325 -7.34 22.73 -13.82
CA LYS A 325 -7.84 23.83 -12.99
C LYS A 325 -8.56 24.87 -13.85
N ARG A 326 -7.91 25.34 -14.92
CA ARG A 326 -8.51 26.31 -15.85
C ARG A 326 -9.83 25.80 -16.41
N ARG A 327 -9.92 24.55 -16.84
CA ARG A 327 -11.19 23.99 -17.34
C ARG A 327 -12.26 23.91 -16.26
N ILE A 328 -11.92 23.56 -15.01
CA ILE A 328 -12.87 23.58 -13.89
C ILE A 328 -13.38 25.01 -13.61
N GLU A 329 -12.51 26.01 -13.72
CA GLU A 329 -12.82 27.41 -13.46
C GLU A 329 -13.62 28.05 -14.60
N GLU A 330 -13.29 27.77 -15.86
CA GLU A 330 -13.87 28.45 -17.03
C GLU A 330 -15.10 27.72 -17.59
N GLU A 331 -15.22 26.40 -17.38
CA GLU A 331 -16.29 25.59 -17.97
C GLU A 331 -17.28 25.05 -16.92
N PRO A 332 -18.50 25.61 -16.80
CA PRO A 332 -19.50 25.16 -15.82
C PRO A 332 -19.85 23.67 -15.91
N GLN A 333 -19.83 23.09 -17.12
CA GLN A 333 -20.05 21.67 -17.34
C GLN A 333 -18.94 20.80 -16.76
N VAL A 334 -17.68 21.25 -16.82
CA VAL A 334 -16.52 20.55 -16.25
C VAL A 334 -16.59 20.65 -14.72
N ARG A 335 -16.83 21.85 -14.18
CA ARG A 335 -16.96 22.09 -12.73
C ARG A 335 -18.00 21.20 -12.05
N LYS A 336 -19.08 20.83 -12.76
CA LYS A 336 -20.12 19.94 -12.25
C LYS A 336 -19.67 18.48 -12.14
N ARG A 337 -18.68 18.05 -12.92
CA ARG A 337 -18.26 16.65 -13.04
C ARG A 337 -16.88 16.39 -12.43
N VAL A 338 -15.94 17.32 -12.51
CA VAL A 338 -14.54 17.12 -12.13
C VAL A 338 -14.23 17.84 -10.81
N THR A 339 -13.58 17.12 -9.90
CA THR A 339 -13.05 17.63 -8.62
C THR A 339 -11.56 17.32 -8.58
N LEU A 340 -10.73 18.34 -8.31
CA LEU A 340 -9.28 18.22 -8.19
C LEU A 340 -8.89 18.58 -6.75
N LEU A 341 -8.41 17.60 -6.00
CA LEU A 341 -7.98 17.76 -4.61
C LEU A 341 -6.46 17.59 -4.50
N GLN A 342 -5.86 18.41 -3.65
CA GLN A 342 -4.50 18.20 -3.16
C GLN A 342 -4.52 17.20 -2.00
N ALA A 343 -3.65 16.19 -2.05
CA ALA A 343 -3.43 15.24 -0.96
C ALA A 343 -2.88 15.94 0.29
N ASN A 344 -3.34 15.52 1.47
CA ASN A 344 -2.86 16.07 2.73
C ASN A 344 -1.72 15.20 3.30
N ILE A 345 -0.52 15.36 2.73
CA ILE A 345 0.64 14.58 3.13
C ILE A 345 1.14 14.90 4.55
N GLN A 346 0.66 15.97 5.18
CA GLN A 346 1.11 16.38 6.52
C GLN A 346 0.74 15.34 7.59
N ARG A 347 -0.33 14.58 7.35
CA ARG A 347 -0.78 13.52 8.26
C ARG A 347 0.10 12.28 8.24
N HIS A 348 0.92 12.08 7.21
CA HIS A 348 1.85 10.98 7.19
C HIS A 348 2.89 11.12 8.32
N PRO A 349 3.36 10.02 8.92
CA PRO A 349 4.54 10.04 9.75
C PRO A 349 5.79 10.42 8.93
N PRO A 350 6.74 11.20 9.46
CA PRO A 350 7.94 11.58 8.73
C PRO A 350 8.80 10.36 8.38
N GLY A 351 9.40 10.29 7.19
CA GLY A 351 10.34 9.23 6.79
C GLY A 351 11.68 9.33 7.49
N ILE A 352 12.11 10.55 7.83
CA ILE A 352 13.36 10.79 8.58
C ILE A 352 13.12 10.86 10.10
N PRO A 353 14.16 10.69 10.95
CA PRO A 353 14.01 10.70 12.41
C PRO A 353 13.32 11.97 12.95
N PHE A 354 12.29 11.79 13.80
CA PHE A 354 11.48 12.87 14.40
C PHE A 354 12.31 13.97 15.09
N GLY A 355 13.44 13.59 15.71
CA GLY A 355 14.33 14.56 16.36
C GLY A 355 14.93 15.57 15.39
N LEU A 356 15.17 15.17 14.14
CA LEU A 356 15.70 16.04 13.08
C LEU A 356 14.61 16.88 12.43
N THR A 357 13.41 16.32 12.22
CA THR A 357 12.29 17.09 11.63
C THR A 357 11.86 18.26 12.51
N ASN A 358 11.93 18.09 13.83
CA ASN A 358 11.54 19.12 14.79
C ASN A 358 12.52 20.31 14.86
N LEU A 359 13.70 20.22 14.23
CA LEU A 359 14.66 21.32 14.15
C LEU A 359 14.28 22.35 13.08
N ILE A 360 13.40 21.97 12.14
CA ILE A 360 12.95 22.86 11.07
C ILE A 360 11.66 23.55 11.53
N PRO A 361 11.67 24.88 11.72
CA PRO A 361 10.52 25.59 12.25
C PRO A 361 9.36 25.62 11.23
N LYS A 362 8.14 25.30 11.68
CA LYS A 362 6.94 25.31 10.82
C LYS A 362 6.34 26.71 10.73
N THR A 363 7.05 27.62 10.04
CA THR A 363 6.59 29.00 9.78
C THR A 363 6.19 29.19 8.31
N PRO A 364 5.38 30.21 7.99
CA PRO A 364 5.04 30.55 6.60
C PRO A 364 6.29 30.75 5.70
N GLU A 365 7.34 31.40 6.21
CA GLU A 365 8.58 31.65 5.47
C GLU A 365 9.30 30.35 5.14
N THR A 366 9.33 29.42 6.10
CA THR A 366 9.95 28.10 5.91
C THR A 366 9.21 27.31 4.85
N PHE A 367 7.87 27.27 4.89
CA PHE A 367 7.09 26.58 3.87
C PHE A 367 7.22 27.20 2.50
N LYS A 368 7.26 28.54 2.39
CA LYS A 368 7.51 29.22 1.11
C LYS A 368 8.89 28.86 0.52
N PHE A 369 9.90 28.66 1.36
CA PHE A 369 11.19 28.15 0.91
C PHE A 369 11.12 26.67 0.49
N LEU A 370 10.40 25.83 1.23
CA LEU A 370 10.23 24.41 0.94
C LEU A 370 9.46 24.17 -0.36
N GLU A 371 8.48 25.01 -0.70
CA GLU A 371 7.75 24.98 -1.98
C GLU A 371 8.64 25.17 -3.22
N GLN A 372 9.85 25.71 -3.03
CA GLN A 372 10.85 25.85 -4.08
C GLN A 372 11.71 24.58 -4.25
N LYS A 373 11.59 23.61 -3.35
CA LYS A 373 12.31 22.34 -3.40
C LYS A 373 11.46 21.28 -4.11
N ASN A 374 12.13 20.24 -4.57
CA ASN A 374 11.52 19.18 -5.38
C ASN A 374 11.11 17.94 -4.57
N THR A 375 11.51 17.89 -3.30
CA THR A 375 11.19 16.82 -2.36
C THR A 375 10.82 17.42 -1.01
N TYR A 376 9.74 16.93 -0.41
CA TYR A 376 9.35 17.35 0.93
C TYR A 376 10.39 16.93 1.98
N TYR A 377 10.80 17.86 2.83
CA TYR A 377 11.94 17.67 3.74
C TYR A 377 11.75 16.55 4.77
N GLU A 378 10.50 16.24 5.16
CA GLU A 378 10.22 15.16 6.11
C GLU A 378 10.14 13.78 5.42
N SER A 379 10.38 13.68 4.11
CA SER A 379 10.20 12.45 3.33
C SER A 379 8.77 11.90 3.51
N LYS A 380 7.78 12.73 3.20
CA LYS A 380 6.34 12.39 3.21
C LYS A 380 5.79 12.62 1.81
N ILE A 381 5.10 11.64 1.26
CA ILE A 381 4.72 11.62 -0.16
C ILE A 381 3.41 10.87 -0.33
N ASP A 382 2.52 11.33 -1.21
CA ASP A 382 1.55 10.41 -1.82
C ASP A 382 2.15 9.72 -3.04
N HIS A 383 2.60 8.48 -2.86
CA HIS A 383 3.38 7.76 -3.86
C HIS A 383 2.51 6.79 -4.68
N SER A 384 1.20 6.86 -4.53
CA SER A 384 0.26 5.95 -5.17
C SER A 384 0.06 6.24 -6.66
N LYS A 385 -0.32 5.21 -7.42
CA LYS A 385 -0.87 5.35 -8.79
C LYS A 385 -2.08 4.44 -8.91
N VAL A 386 -3.27 5.02 -8.76
CA VAL A 386 -4.54 4.29 -8.66
C VAL A 386 -5.58 4.94 -9.55
N ILE A 387 -6.33 4.12 -10.29
CA ILE A 387 -7.59 4.51 -10.92
C ILE A 387 -8.66 3.51 -10.53
N VAL A 388 -9.82 4.00 -10.10
CA VAL A 388 -11.02 3.21 -9.83
C VAL A 388 -12.16 3.77 -10.65
N ILE A 389 -12.92 2.90 -11.30
CA ILE A 389 -14.14 3.29 -11.99
C ILE A 389 -15.34 2.55 -11.42
N ASP A 390 -16.47 3.25 -11.39
CA ASP A 390 -17.78 2.67 -11.10
C ASP A 390 -17.86 1.85 -9.80
N ALA A 391 -17.16 2.29 -8.75
CA ALA A 391 -16.98 1.54 -7.50
C ALA A 391 -18.30 1.12 -6.82
N ASN A 392 -19.38 1.89 -7.01
CA ASN A 392 -20.70 1.62 -6.46
C ASN A 392 -21.64 0.81 -7.39
N THR A 393 -21.14 0.35 -8.54
CA THR A 393 -21.93 -0.42 -9.52
C THR A 393 -21.74 -1.94 -9.33
N LYS A 394 -22.34 -2.74 -10.23
CA LYS A 394 -22.13 -4.20 -10.25
C LYS A 394 -20.76 -4.61 -10.83
N ASN A 395 -20.10 -3.73 -11.58
CA ASN A 395 -18.87 -4.02 -12.31
C ASN A 395 -17.75 -3.02 -11.97
N PRO A 396 -17.42 -2.82 -10.68
CA PRO A 396 -16.34 -1.92 -10.31
C PRO A 396 -15.01 -2.43 -10.85
N GLN A 397 -14.18 -1.52 -11.35
CA GLN A 397 -12.81 -1.85 -11.79
C GLN A 397 -11.81 -0.97 -11.08
N ALA A 398 -10.64 -1.52 -10.79
CA ALA A 398 -9.51 -0.78 -10.25
C ALA A 398 -8.24 -1.16 -11.01
N TYR A 399 -7.33 -0.22 -11.08
CA TYR A 399 -6.00 -0.42 -11.65
C TYR A 399 -5.01 0.33 -10.78
N PHE A 400 -3.92 -0.33 -10.44
CA PHE A 400 -2.88 0.23 -9.59
C PHE A 400 -1.54 -0.45 -9.84
N GLY A 401 -0.44 0.24 -9.58
CA GLY A 401 0.89 -0.27 -9.87
C GLY A 401 1.99 0.74 -9.64
N SER A 402 3.10 0.55 -10.34
CA SER A 402 4.30 1.37 -10.21
C SER A 402 4.41 2.48 -11.27
N LYS A 403 3.65 2.38 -12.37
CA LYS A 403 3.73 3.30 -13.52
C LYS A 403 3.21 4.70 -13.21
N ASN A 404 4.09 5.70 -13.29
CA ASN A 404 3.71 7.11 -13.30
C ASN A 404 3.13 7.53 -14.66
N TRP A 405 2.44 8.66 -14.71
CA TRP A 405 1.77 9.18 -15.92
C TRP A 405 2.49 10.43 -16.44
N SER A 406 3.81 10.32 -16.57
CA SER A 406 4.73 11.35 -17.04
C SER A 406 5.69 10.75 -18.07
N ASP A 407 6.16 11.57 -18.99
CA ASP A 407 7.04 11.20 -20.10
C ASP A 407 8.34 10.56 -19.59
N HIS A 408 8.99 11.17 -18.59
CA HIS A 408 10.29 10.74 -18.09
C HIS A 408 10.25 9.73 -16.93
N SER A 409 9.11 9.58 -16.24
CA SER A 409 8.96 8.60 -15.15
C SER A 409 8.04 7.42 -15.49
N GLY A 410 7.29 7.51 -16.58
CA GLY A 410 6.33 6.51 -17.03
C GLY A 410 6.49 6.13 -18.49
N GLY A 411 7.01 7.01 -19.33
CA GLY A 411 7.04 6.78 -20.78
C GLY A 411 7.87 5.58 -21.23
N TYR A 412 8.91 5.21 -20.47
CA TYR A 412 9.88 4.18 -20.88
C TYR A 412 10.50 3.38 -19.72
N TYR A 413 10.03 3.53 -18.49
CA TYR A 413 10.53 2.74 -17.36
C TYR A 413 9.97 1.30 -17.39
N TYR A 414 10.72 0.36 -16.81
CA TYR A 414 10.19 -0.97 -16.53
C TYR A 414 9.25 -0.87 -15.34
N ASP A 415 7.99 -1.26 -15.53
CA ASP A 415 6.95 -1.10 -14.52
C ASP A 415 5.95 -2.25 -14.59
N ASP A 416 5.11 -2.35 -13.56
CA ASP A 416 4.00 -3.29 -13.52
C ASP A 416 2.72 -2.58 -13.10
N ALA A 417 1.60 -3.18 -13.49
CA ALA A 417 0.32 -2.84 -12.93
C ALA A 417 -0.60 -4.05 -12.80
N ILE A 418 -1.51 -3.92 -11.86
CA ILE A 418 -2.55 -4.89 -11.55
C ILE A 418 -3.88 -4.24 -11.90
N TRP A 419 -4.60 -4.86 -12.83
CA TRP A 419 -6.00 -4.54 -13.09
C TRP A 419 -6.91 -5.55 -12.38
N VAL A 420 -7.98 -5.04 -11.79
CA VAL A 420 -8.96 -5.79 -11.02
C VAL A 420 -10.36 -5.44 -11.49
N LEU A 421 -11.19 -6.45 -11.76
CA LEU A 421 -12.63 -6.33 -11.93
C LEU A 421 -13.32 -7.18 -10.86
N GLY A 422 -14.17 -6.57 -10.03
CA GLY A 422 -14.91 -7.27 -8.98
C GLY A 422 -14.87 -6.60 -7.60
N PRO A 423 -15.34 -7.27 -6.54
CA PRO A 423 -15.55 -6.69 -5.21
C PRO A 423 -14.32 -5.97 -4.63
N ALA A 424 -13.11 -6.43 -4.92
CA ALA A 424 -11.89 -5.79 -4.42
C ALA A 424 -11.70 -4.38 -4.99
N ALA A 425 -12.15 -4.09 -6.22
CA ALA A 425 -12.05 -2.76 -6.82
C ALA A 425 -12.85 -1.71 -6.04
N ALA A 426 -14.03 -2.07 -5.52
CA ALA A 426 -14.80 -1.18 -4.65
C ALA A 426 -14.07 -0.92 -3.31
N LEU A 427 -13.35 -1.92 -2.79
CA LEU A 427 -12.56 -1.78 -1.58
C LEU A 427 -11.29 -0.94 -1.78
N VAL A 428 -10.75 -0.85 -3.00
CA VAL A 428 -9.71 0.13 -3.35
C VAL A 428 -10.26 1.54 -3.09
N GLN A 429 -11.40 1.92 -3.65
CA GLN A 429 -11.97 3.24 -3.38
C GLN A 429 -12.33 3.43 -1.89
N ALA A 430 -12.88 2.40 -1.23
CA ALA A 430 -13.14 2.48 0.21
C ALA A 430 -11.88 2.76 1.04
N SER A 431 -10.72 2.29 0.59
CA SER A 431 -9.46 2.48 1.31
C SER A 431 -9.03 3.95 1.35
N TYR A 432 -9.48 4.74 0.38
CA TYR A 432 -9.14 6.15 0.18
C TYR A 432 -10.09 7.15 0.84
N LEU A 433 -11.16 6.70 1.52
CA LEU A 433 -12.13 7.63 2.11
C LEU A 433 -11.48 8.60 3.11
N HIS A 434 -10.57 8.10 3.95
CA HIS A 434 -9.85 8.91 4.93
C HIS A 434 -8.84 9.88 4.28
N ASP A 435 -8.30 9.53 3.11
CA ASP A 435 -7.45 10.42 2.32
C ASP A 435 -8.24 11.60 1.78
N ILE A 436 -9.45 11.37 1.28
CA ILE A 436 -10.36 12.43 0.82
C ILE A 436 -10.83 13.31 1.99
N GLU A 437 -11.15 12.70 3.14
CA GLU A 437 -11.45 13.45 4.38
C GLU A 437 -10.28 14.31 4.84
N ALA A 438 -9.04 13.81 4.70
CA ALA A 438 -7.84 14.55 5.03
C ALA A 438 -7.54 15.70 4.06
N ALA A 439 -7.76 15.49 2.76
CA ALA A 439 -7.67 16.55 1.77
C ALA A 439 -8.68 17.68 2.06
N LEU A 440 -9.90 17.32 2.48
CA LEU A 440 -10.98 18.26 2.85
C LEU A 440 -10.95 18.65 4.35
N THR A 441 -9.75 18.79 4.91
CA THR A 441 -9.56 19.18 6.31
C THR A 441 -10.06 20.60 6.58
N GLU A 442 -10.66 20.80 7.76
CA GLU A 442 -11.10 22.10 8.27
C GLU A 442 -10.15 22.64 9.35
N ASP A 443 -9.07 21.90 9.67
CA ASP A 443 -8.05 22.37 10.61
C ASP A 443 -7.23 23.50 9.96
N PRO A 444 -7.26 24.74 10.49
CA PRO A 444 -6.50 25.86 9.93
C PRO A 444 -5.00 25.58 9.86
N LYS A 445 -4.45 24.76 10.76
CA LYS A 445 -3.03 24.39 10.74
C LYS A 445 -2.70 23.48 9.58
N GLU A 446 -3.54 22.49 9.28
CA GLU A 446 -3.31 21.61 8.14
C GLU A 446 -3.50 22.37 6.82
N GLN A 447 -4.54 23.21 6.73
CA GLN A 447 -4.79 24.06 5.57
C GLN A 447 -3.64 25.03 5.27
N ALA A 448 -2.93 25.49 6.31
CA ALA A 448 -1.78 26.37 6.15
C ALA A 448 -0.62 25.74 5.36
N TRP A 449 -0.58 24.41 5.22
CA TRP A 449 0.56 23.69 4.67
C TRP A 449 0.30 22.98 3.33
N PHE A 450 -0.86 23.20 2.71
CA PHE A 450 -1.04 22.87 1.30
C PHE A 450 -0.09 23.72 0.43
N TYR A 451 0.41 23.12 -0.65
CA TYR A 451 1.33 23.74 -1.60
C TYR A 451 0.59 24.54 -2.65
N TYR A 452 1.23 25.59 -3.17
CA TYR A 452 0.75 26.41 -4.30
C TYR A 452 -0.63 27.04 -4.06
N LYS A 453 -0.93 27.39 -2.81
CA LYS A 453 -2.20 28.02 -2.42
C LYS A 453 -2.40 29.37 -3.10
N ASP A 454 -1.32 30.14 -3.24
CA ASP A 454 -1.31 31.43 -3.95
C ASP A 454 -1.70 31.29 -5.43
N GLN A 455 -1.64 30.07 -5.99
CA GLN A 455 -2.07 29.74 -7.36
C GLN A 455 -3.45 29.08 -7.41
N GLY A 456 -4.09 28.88 -6.25
CA GLY A 456 -5.42 28.27 -6.12
C GLY A 456 -5.44 26.74 -6.21
N PHE A 457 -4.35 26.06 -5.82
CA PHE A 457 -4.28 24.58 -5.76
C PHE A 457 -4.57 24.00 -4.36
N ASP A 458 -5.00 24.83 -3.41
CA ASP A 458 -5.52 24.34 -2.14
C ASP A 458 -6.94 23.77 -2.29
N ASN A 459 -7.47 23.25 -1.19
CA ASN A 459 -8.79 22.62 -1.17
C ASN A 459 -9.92 23.55 -0.67
N GLN A 460 -9.67 24.84 -0.43
CA GLN A 460 -10.64 25.77 0.16
C GLN A 460 -11.94 25.85 -0.65
N ALA A 461 -11.82 25.90 -1.98
CA ALA A 461 -12.96 26.00 -2.90
C ALA A 461 -13.92 24.79 -2.83
N TYR A 462 -13.47 23.65 -2.29
CA TYR A 462 -14.25 22.42 -2.19
C TYR A 462 -14.88 22.21 -0.81
N LEU A 463 -14.43 22.92 0.23
CA LEU A 463 -14.96 22.77 1.59
C LEU A 463 -16.49 22.99 1.68
N PRO A 464 -17.11 23.96 0.98
CA PRO A 464 -18.56 24.11 0.99
C PRO A 464 -19.32 22.89 0.44
N LYS A 465 -18.64 22.00 -0.29
CA LYS A 465 -19.20 20.76 -0.87
C LYS A 465 -18.61 19.50 -0.24
N LYS A 466 -17.91 19.62 0.90
CA LYS A 466 -17.22 18.51 1.56
C LYS A 466 -18.14 17.31 1.76
N GLU A 467 -19.30 17.51 2.37
CA GLU A 467 -20.26 16.44 2.64
C GLU A 467 -20.79 15.79 1.35
N ASP A 468 -21.03 16.57 0.30
CA ASP A 468 -21.45 16.06 -1.00
C ASP A 468 -20.35 15.18 -1.62
N ILE A 469 -19.09 15.62 -1.60
CA ILE A 469 -17.94 14.89 -2.13
C ILE A 469 -17.76 13.57 -1.37
N LEU A 470 -17.76 13.61 -0.03
CA LEU A 470 -17.60 12.42 0.81
C LEU A 470 -18.78 11.45 0.65
N SER A 471 -20.01 11.96 0.62
CA SER A 471 -21.21 11.15 0.41
C SER A 471 -21.20 10.46 -0.96
N TRP A 472 -20.78 11.16 -2.01
CA TRP A 472 -20.60 10.59 -3.34
C TRP A 472 -19.52 9.49 -3.34
N PHE A 473 -18.34 9.78 -2.76
CA PHE A 473 -17.17 8.91 -2.81
C PHE A 473 -17.34 7.63 -1.98
N LYS A 474 -18.10 7.69 -0.88
CA LYS A 474 -18.32 6.55 0.01
C LYS A 474 -18.96 5.35 -0.72
N ILE A 475 -18.48 4.16 -0.40
CA ILE A 475 -19.10 2.91 -0.86
C ILE A 475 -20.43 2.68 -0.14
N LYS A 476 -21.51 2.66 -0.91
CA LYS A 476 -22.90 2.46 -0.48
C LYS A 476 -23.38 1.04 -0.75
N ARG A 477 -22.88 0.43 -1.84
CA ARG A 477 -23.26 -0.92 -2.24
C ARG A 477 -22.62 -1.96 -1.31
N LYS A 478 -23.46 -2.85 -0.78
CA LYS A 478 -23.07 -3.85 0.24
C LYS A 478 -22.55 -5.16 -0.36
N THR A 479 -23.12 -5.57 -1.49
CA THR A 479 -22.81 -6.85 -2.16
C THR A 479 -22.40 -6.66 -3.61
N TYR A 480 -21.49 -7.51 -4.09
CA TYR A 480 -20.98 -7.47 -5.45
C TYR A 480 -21.02 -8.86 -6.07
N PRO A 481 -21.33 -8.98 -7.37
CA PRO A 481 -21.26 -10.25 -8.05
C PRO A 481 -19.82 -10.74 -8.14
N ARG A 482 -19.64 -12.06 -8.14
CA ARG A 482 -18.38 -12.71 -8.49
C ARG A 482 -18.05 -12.44 -9.96
N GLN A 483 -16.82 -12.02 -10.24
CA GLN A 483 -16.31 -11.71 -11.60
C GLN A 483 -15.19 -12.66 -12.06
N GLY A 484 -14.59 -13.42 -11.13
CA GLY A 484 -13.55 -14.40 -11.42
C GLY A 484 -13.17 -15.20 -10.18
N ASP A 485 -12.06 -15.91 -10.24
CA ASP A 485 -11.63 -16.84 -9.17
C ASP A 485 -10.46 -16.33 -8.33
N ALA A 486 -9.90 -15.17 -8.66
CA ALA A 486 -8.79 -14.60 -7.91
C ALA A 486 -9.25 -14.10 -6.54
N VAL A 487 -8.40 -14.34 -5.54
CA VAL A 487 -8.55 -13.78 -4.19
C VAL A 487 -7.51 -12.68 -4.01
N ILE A 488 -7.95 -11.52 -3.49
CA ILE A 488 -7.12 -10.33 -3.34
C ILE A 488 -7.08 -9.90 -1.88
N ARG A 489 -5.91 -9.53 -1.39
CA ARG A 489 -5.75 -8.81 -0.13
C ARG A 489 -5.08 -7.46 -0.43
N ILE A 490 -5.71 -6.36 -0.02
CA ILE A 490 -5.14 -5.02 -0.18
C ILE A 490 -3.89 -4.87 0.69
N ALA A 491 -2.82 -4.39 0.07
CA ALA A 491 -1.58 -3.99 0.70
C ALA A 491 -1.47 -2.47 0.59
N GLU A 492 -1.45 -1.76 1.71
CA GLU A 492 -1.47 -0.30 1.73
C GLU A 492 -0.68 0.27 2.90
N ALA A 493 -0.24 1.52 2.73
CA ALA A 493 0.00 2.46 3.81
C ALA A 493 -0.99 3.62 3.62
N ASP A 494 -1.79 3.97 4.64
CA ASP A 494 -2.84 5.00 4.55
C ASP A 494 -2.38 6.41 4.99
N VAL A 495 -3.28 7.40 4.87
CA VAL A 495 -3.01 8.84 5.06
C VAL A 495 -2.31 9.21 6.37
N ASP A 496 -2.47 8.43 7.43
CA ASP A 496 -1.87 8.67 8.75
C ASP A 496 -0.96 7.54 9.23
N GLY A 497 -0.65 6.58 8.34
CA GLY A 497 0.21 5.44 8.62
C GLY A 497 -0.32 4.50 9.70
N LYS A 498 -1.61 4.59 10.06
CA LYS A 498 -2.23 3.67 11.04
C LYS A 498 -2.45 2.31 10.41
N VAL A 499 -2.87 2.26 9.14
CA VAL A 499 -2.89 1.03 8.34
C VAL A 499 -1.62 1.02 7.52
N LYS A 500 -0.72 0.07 7.81
CA LYS A 500 0.51 -0.20 7.05
C LYS A 500 0.79 -1.70 7.10
N ASN A 501 0.59 -2.41 5.98
CA ASN A 501 0.61 -3.88 6.01
C ASN A 501 1.43 -4.56 4.90
N THR A 502 1.95 -3.82 3.91
CA THR A 502 2.77 -4.38 2.83
C THR A 502 3.95 -5.20 3.35
N ARG A 503 4.72 -4.67 4.32
CA ARG A 503 5.86 -5.38 4.93
C ARG A 503 5.44 -6.72 5.53
N ASN A 504 4.39 -6.72 6.36
CA ASN A 504 3.94 -7.92 7.07
C ASN A 504 3.41 -8.99 6.10
N ILE A 505 2.73 -8.57 5.04
CA ILE A 505 2.25 -9.47 3.98
C ILE A 505 3.43 -10.11 3.25
N LEU A 506 4.45 -9.34 2.88
CA LEU A 506 5.62 -9.88 2.19
C LEU A 506 6.43 -10.84 3.09
N ILE A 507 6.63 -10.50 4.36
CA ILE A 507 7.28 -11.40 5.32
C ILE A 507 6.52 -12.71 5.46
N ASP A 508 5.18 -12.65 5.55
CA ASP A 508 4.33 -13.84 5.60
C ASP A 508 4.48 -14.72 4.34
N MET A 509 4.52 -14.10 3.15
CA MET A 509 4.80 -14.81 1.90
C MET A 509 6.18 -15.50 1.91
N ILE A 510 7.23 -14.79 2.37
CA ILE A 510 8.60 -15.34 2.44
C ILE A 510 8.69 -16.51 3.42
N ILE A 511 8.08 -16.39 4.60
CA ILE A 511 8.09 -17.44 5.63
C ILE A 511 7.42 -18.72 5.11
N ASN A 512 6.32 -18.57 4.36
CA ASN A 512 5.52 -19.69 3.88
C ASN A 512 6.01 -20.29 2.56
N ALA A 513 6.89 -19.62 1.82
CA ALA A 513 7.45 -20.09 0.55
C ALA A 513 8.04 -21.51 0.67
N LYS A 514 7.81 -22.35 -0.35
CA LYS A 514 8.24 -23.76 -0.35
C LYS A 514 9.17 -24.13 -1.49
N LYS A 515 9.11 -23.41 -2.61
CA LYS A 515 9.81 -23.71 -3.85
C LYS A 515 10.68 -22.55 -4.29
N ASN A 516 10.09 -21.37 -4.46
CA ASN A 516 10.80 -20.23 -4.99
C ASN A 516 10.26 -18.87 -4.49
N ILE A 517 11.13 -17.86 -4.58
CA ILE A 517 10.81 -16.45 -4.36
C ILE A 517 11.50 -15.66 -5.47
N TYR A 518 10.72 -15.05 -6.36
CA TYR A 518 11.23 -14.22 -7.46
C TYR A 518 10.79 -12.78 -7.28
N MET A 519 11.76 -11.86 -7.30
CA MET A 519 11.52 -10.44 -7.00
C MET A 519 12.11 -9.56 -8.08
N GLU A 520 11.34 -8.55 -8.51
CA GLU A 520 11.84 -7.45 -9.33
C GLU A 520 11.52 -6.11 -8.68
N GLN A 521 12.57 -5.35 -8.37
CA GLN A 521 12.48 -4.26 -7.38
C GLN A 521 13.34 -3.05 -7.77
N LEU A 522 12.76 -1.84 -7.69
CA LEU A 522 13.52 -0.59 -7.67
C LEU A 522 14.45 -0.53 -6.45
N PHE A 523 13.88 -0.78 -5.26
CA PHE A 523 14.62 -0.78 -4.01
C PHE A 523 14.49 -2.10 -3.26
N ILE A 524 15.60 -2.58 -2.67
CA ILE A 524 15.66 -3.80 -1.84
C ILE A 524 16.59 -3.60 -0.63
N TYR A 525 16.22 -2.69 0.27
CA TYR A 525 17.04 -2.39 1.46
C TYR A 525 16.23 -2.18 2.75
N ASP A 526 14.99 -2.64 2.81
CA ASP A 526 14.27 -2.78 4.08
C ASP A 526 14.87 -3.94 4.90
N PRO A 527 15.37 -3.70 6.13
CA PRO A 527 16.06 -4.71 6.92
C PRO A 527 15.15 -5.87 7.33
N TYR A 528 13.85 -5.66 7.50
CA TYR A 528 12.93 -6.74 7.88
C TYR A 528 12.71 -7.70 6.73
N ILE A 529 12.59 -7.19 5.50
CA ILE A 529 12.46 -8.02 4.30
C ILE A 529 13.77 -8.77 4.03
N VAL A 530 14.90 -8.07 4.04
CA VAL A 530 16.24 -8.66 3.85
C VAL A 530 16.49 -9.79 4.86
N ASP A 531 16.27 -9.51 6.15
CA ASP A 531 16.49 -10.52 7.20
C ASP A 531 15.50 -11.69 7.09
N ALA A 532 14.28 -11.48 6.59
CA ALA A 532 13.32 -12.55 6.34
C ALA A 532 13.79 -13.47 5.20
N LEU A 533 14.29 -12.92 4.10
CA LEU A 533 14.86 -13.68 2.99
C LEU A 533 16.07 -14.52 3.44
N ILE A 534 17.01 -13.89 4.15
CA ILE A 534 18.20 -14.58 4.69
C ILE A 534 17.79 -15.71 5.63
N LYS A 535 16.88 -15.45 6.58
CA LYS A 535 16.39 -16.48 7.52
C LYS A 535 15.67 -17.61 6.81
N LYS A 536 14.92 -17.33 5.74
CA LYS A 536 14.27 -18.37 4.93
C LYS A 536 15.33 -19.24 4.24
N LYS A 537 16.33 -18.63 3.61
CA LYS A 537 17.43 -19.37 2.95
C LYS A 537 18.27 -20.19 3.93
N ILE A 538 18.50 -19.70 5.15
CA ILE A 538 19.17 -20.48 6.21
C ILE A 538 18.34 -21.71 6.62
N ARG A 539 17.02 -21.53 6.80
CA ARG A 539 16.11 -22.62 7.21
C ARG A 539 15.89 -23.65 6.11
N ASP A 540 15.97 -23.22 4.86
CA ASP A 540 15.70 -24.02 3.67
C ASP A 540 16.74 -23.70 2.59
N PRO A 541 17.95 -24.27 2.67
CA PRO A 541 19.04 -23.93 1.75
C PRO A 541 18.72 -24.19 0.27
N GLN A 542 17.76 -25.08 -0.01
CA GLN A 542 17.37 -25.48 -1.36
C GLN A 542 16.33 -24.56 -2.00
N ILE A 543 15.69 -23.67 -1.24
CA ILE A 543 14.74 -22.72 -1.83
C ILE A 543 15.43 -21.82 -2.84
N ASP A 544 14.81 -21.66 -4.01
CA ASP A 544 15.30 -20.79 -5.07
C ASP A 544 14.89 -19.34 -4.81
N ILE A 545 15.86 -18.44 -4.60
CA ILE A 545 15.59 -17.01 -4.37
C ILE A 545 16.41 -16.21 -5.37
N LYS A 546 15.70 -15.51 -6.27
CA LYS A 546 16.30 -14.67 -7.32
C LYS A 546 15.72 -13.26 -7.28
N ILE A 547 16.60 -12.27 -7.35
CA ILE A 547 16.23 -10.86 -7.27
C ILE A 547 16.84 -10.10 -8.44
N ILE A 548 16.00 -9.46 -9.26
CA ILE A 548 16.42 -8.46 -10.24
C ILE A 548 16.19 -7.07 -9.64
N ALA A 549 17.26 -6.37 -9.31
CA ALA A 549 17.22 -5.02 -8.75
C ALA A 549 17.46 -3.95 -9.81
N ASP A 550 17.07 -2.70 -9.53
CA ASP A 550 17.64 -1.56 -10.23
C ASP A 550 19.10 -1.31 -9.80
N HIS A 551 19.93 -0.82 -10.73
CA HIS A 551 21.31 -0.44 -10.44
C HIS A 551 21.43 0.98 -9.85
N ASN A 552 20.31 1.70 -9.69
CA ASN A 552 20.23 3.00 -9.03
C ASN A 552 21.16 4.07 -9.62
N GLY A 553 21.46 3.98 -10.92
CA GLY A 553 22.34 4.92 -11.61
C GLY A 553 21.86 6.37 -11.52
N ASN A 554 20.54 6.59 -11.43
CA ASN A 554 19.94 7.92 -11.24
C ASN A 554 20.42 8.64 -9.96
N PHE A 555 20.87 7.91 -8.95
CA PHE A 555 21.41 8.51 -7.73
C PHE A 555 22.88 8.93 -7.85
N GLY A 556 23.60 8.48 -8.89
CA GLY A 556 25.01 8.77 -9.07
C GLY A 556 25.92 8.16 -7.99
N PHE A 557 25.43 7.21 -7.19
CA PHE A 557 26.15 6.59 -6.08
C PHE A 557 26.58 5.14 -6.36
N ASN A 558 26.57 4.74 -7.64
CA ASN A 558 26.97 3.42 -8.13
C ASN A 558 26.27 2.25 -7.38
N GLY A 559 24.94 2.16 -7.49
CA GLY A 559 24.16 1.08 -6.88
C GLY A 559 23.48 1.42 -5.54
N PHE A 560 24.01 2.37 -4.77
CA PHE A 560 23.43 2.77 -3.49
C PHE A 560 22.04 3.41 -3.71
N PRO A 561 21.01 3.08 -2.90
CA PRO A 561 21.05 2.36 -1.63
C PRO A 561 20.91 0.82 -1.70
N ASN A 562 20.66 0.21 -2.86
CA ASN A 562 20.47 -1.25 -2.92
C ASN A 562 21.71 -2.04 -2.47
N THR A 563 22.90 -1.47 -2.64
CA THR A 563 24.17 -2.10 -2.27
C THR A 563 24.34 -2.33 -0.76
N ILE A 564 23.53 -1.68 0.10
CA ILE A 564 23.61 -1.80 1.57
C ILE A 564 23.59 -3.26 2.03
N PHE A 565 22.70 -4.08 1.47
CA PHE A 565 22.49 -5.48 1.89
C PHE A 565 22.75 -6.51 0.79
N MET A 566 23.20 -6.10 -0.41
CA MET A 566 23.49 -7.04 -1.51
C MET A 566 24.52 -8.10 -1.11
N LYS A 567 25.57 -7.71 -0.39
CA LYS A 567 26.57 -8.65 0.11
C LYS A 567 25.98 -9.62 1.13
N ASP A 568 25.21 -9.14 2.11
CA ASP A 568 24.54 -9.99 3.10
C ASP A 568 23.65 -11.04 2.40
N LEU A 569 22.88 -10.65 1.38
CA LEU A 569 22.04 -11.56 0.60
C LEU A 569 22.88 -12.61 -0.16
N SER A 570 23.90 -12.15 -0.90
CA SER A 570 24.77 -13.03 -1.70
C SER A 570 25.55 -14.02 -0.84
N ASP A 571 26.07 -13.60 0.31
CA ASP A 571 26.84 -14.46 1.21
C ASP A 571 25.97 -15.61 1.78
N HIS A 572 24.65 -15.45 1.77
CA HIS A 572 23.68 -16.49 2.15
C HIS A 572 23.12 -17.27 0.96
N GLY A 573 23.68 -17.11 -0.24
CA GLY A 573 23.28 -17.86 -1.44
C GLY A 573 21.98 -17.39 -2.09
N ILE A 574 21.59 -16.14 -1.87
CA ILE A 574 20.50 -15.49 -2.61
C ILE A 574 21.09 -14.88 -3.89
N GLU A 575 20.50 -15.22 -5.04
CA GLU A 575 20.99 -14.80 -6.34
C GLU A 575 20.49 -13.40 -6.70
N LEU A 576 21.40 -12.56 -7.21
CA LEU A 576 21.15 -11.15 -7.50
C LEU A 576 21.64 -10.78 -8.90
N LYS A 577 20.77 -10.13 -9.68
CA LYS A 577 21.14 -9.44 -10.93
C LYS A 577 20.62 -8.01 -10.90
N ALA A 578 21.16 -7.17 -11.78
CA ALA A 578 20.57 -5.89 -12.06
C ALA A 578 19.95 -5.84 -13.45
N ARG A 579 18.85 -5.10 -13.56
CA ARG A 579 18.20 -4.81 -14.85
C ARG A 579 19.12 -3.93 -15.69
N LYS A 580 19.29 -4.25 -16.97
CA LYS A 580 19.94 -3.34 -17.92
C LYS A 580 18.99 -2.18 -18.22
N THR A 581 19.47 -0.95 -18.09
CA THR A 581 18.69 0.26 -18.40
C THR A 581 19.42 1.17 -19.38
N GLY A 582 18.64 1.95 -20.14
CA GLY A 582 19.14 2.99 -21.02
C GLY A 582 19.40 4.33 -20.32
N GLN A 583 20.07 5.23 -21.03
CA GLN A 583 20.27 6.62 -20.64
C GLN A 583 20.01 7.52 -21.84
N THR A 584 19.58 8.75 -21.60
CA THR A 584 19.39 9.75 -22.65
C THR A 584 19.63 11.16 -22.12
N THR A 585 19.97 12.08 -23.01
CA THR A 585 20.17 13.50 -22.69
C THR A 585 19.07 14.29 -23.37
N ALA A 586 18.33 15.08 -22.60
CA ALA A 586 17.43 16.10 -23.14
C ALA A 586 18.19 17.42 -23.27
N TYR A 587 17.98 18.11 -24.39
CA TYR A 587 18.52 19.43 -24.67
C TYR A 587 17.37 20.43 -24.63
N PHE A 588 17.51 21.49 -23.85
CA PHE A 588 16.45 22.47 -23.64
C PHE A 588 16.65 23.71 -24.51
N ALA A 589 15.56 24.41 -24.83
CA ALA A 589 15.56 25.62 -25.67
C ALA A 589 16.43 26.75 -25.11
N ASN A 590 16.63 26.78 -23.78
CA ASN A 590 17.53 27.73 -23.11
C ASN A 590 19.02 27.33 -23.20
N GLY A 591 19.35 26.27 -23.95
CA GLY A 591 20.71 25.73 -24.09
C GLY A 591 21.16 24.82 -22.95
N GLY A 592 20.32 24.58 -21.94
CA GLY A 592 20.61 23.62 -20.87
C GLY A 592 20.52 22.17 -21.35
N GLU A 593 21.17 21.26 -20.62
CA GLU A 593 21.03 19.82 -20.82
C GLU A 593 20.69 19.12 -19.52
N GLN A 594 19.96 18.01 -19.62
CA GLN A 594 19.67 17.12 -18.48
C GLN A 594 19.76 15.67 -18.90
N HIS A 595 20.47 14.89 -18.09
CA HIS A 595 20.58 13.45 -18.26
C HIS A 595 19.43 12.76 -17.52
N TYR A 596 18.79 11.82 -18.20
CA TYR A 596 17.77 10.95 -17.66
C TYR A 596 18.23 9.50 -17.79
N HIS A 597 18.10 8.73 -16.71
CA HIS A 597 18.34 7.29 -16.75
C HIS A 597 17.01 6.56 -16.63
N GLN A 598 16.83 5.54 -17.46
CA GLN A 598 15.74 4.60 -17.32
C GLN A 598 15.92 3.79 -16.03
N GLU A 599 14.82 3.47 -15.36
CA GLU A 599 14.81 2.68 -14.13
C GLU A 599 14.10 1.34 -14.32
N ASN A 600 14.57 0.33 -13.59
CA ASN A 600 13.72 -0.77 -13.14
C ASN A 600 12.80 -0.29 -12.02
N HIS A 601 11.69 0.33 -12.41
CA HIS A 601 10.74 0.92 -11.50
C HIS A 601 9.67 -0.07 -10.99
N ARG A 602 9.84 -1.37 -11.26
CA ARG A 602 8.95 -2.43 -10.76
C ARG A 602 9.02 -2.57 -9.24
N LYS A 603 7.91 -2.97 -8.62
CA LYS A 603 7.82 -3.34 -7.20
C LYS A 603 6.97 -4.60 -7.05
N ILE A 604 7.50 -5.73 -7.50
CA ILE A 604 6.75 -6.98 -7.60
C ILE A 604 7.53 -8.18 -7.05
N THR A 605 6.81 -9.06 -6.35
CA THR A 605 7.34 -10.32 -5.83
C THR A 605 6.35 -11.44 -6.11
N SER A 606 6.84 -12.59 -6.58
CA SER A 606 6.06 -13.82 -6.69
C SER A 606 6.65 -14.92 -5.80
N VAL A 607 5.76 -15.77 -5.28
CA VAL A 607 6.11 -16.92 -4.45
C VAL A 607 5.38 -18.16 -4.96
N ASP A 608 6.17 -19.22 -5.16
CA ASP A 608 5.75 -20.59 -5.52
C ASP A 608 4.88 -20.71 -6.78
N GLY A 609 4.89 -19.72 -7.68
CA GLY A 609 4.00 -19.64 -8.84
C GLY A 609 2.51 -19.55 -8.46
N LYS A 610 2.20 -19.13 -7.22
CA LYS A 610 0.83 -19.13 -6.68
C LYS A 610 0.31 -17.75 -6.34
N VAL A 611 1.19 -16.90 -5.81
CA VAL A 611 0.83 -15.60 -5.25
C VAL A 611 1.81 -14.54 -5.69
N ILE A 612 1.29 -13.34 -5.94
CA ILE A 612 2.07 -12.15 -6.26
C ILE A 612 1.75 -11.07 -5.22
N LEU A 613 2.74 -10.26 -4.85
CA LEU A 613 2.56 -8.96 -4.23
C LEU A 613 3.10 -7.90 -5.20
N GLY A 614 2.25 -6.95 -5.60
CA GLY A 614 2.63 -5.84 -6.48
C GLY A 614 1.88 -4.56 -6.17
N GLY A 615 2.45 -3.41 -6.54
CA GLY A 615 1.87 -2.09 -6.27
C GLY A 615 2.89 -0.96 -6.41
N SER A 616 2.67 0.12 -5.67
CA SER A 616 3.57 1.29 -5.65
C SER A 616 4.68 1.20 -4.59
N SER A 617 4.54 0.32 -3.58
CA SER A 617 5.44 0.25 -2.43
C SER A 617 6.84 -0.26 -2.77
N ASN A 618 7.83 0.63 -2.69
CA ASN A 618 9.24 0.27 -2.68
C ASN A 618 9.64 -0.52 -1.43
N LEU A 619 10.61 -1.44 -1.54
CA LEU A 619 11.14 -2.18 -0.38
C LEU A 619 12.27 -1.42 0.31
N ASN A 620 11.91 -0.24 0.81
CA ASN A 620 12.75 0.58 1.67
C ASN A 620 12.06 0.89 3.01
N PRO A 621 12.81 1.32 4.04
CA PRO A 621 12.26 1.57 5.36
C PRO A 621 11.16 2.64 5.39
N ASP A 622 11.32 3.75 4.67
CA ASP A 622 10.43 4.91 4.77
C ASP A 622 9.05 4.61 4.17
N THR A 623 9.05 4.00 2.97
CA THR A 623 7.84 3.49 2.31
C THR A 623 7.12 2.48 3.22
N LEU A 624 7.83 1.47 3.72
CA LEU A 624 7.22 0.38 4.48
C LEU A 624 6.88 0.73 5.95
N GLN A 625 7.37 1.87 6.47
CA GLN A 625 6.98 2.43 7.77
C GLN A 625 5.73 3.33 7.68
N GLY A 626 5.19 3.56 6.48
CA GLY A 626 3.98 4.32 6.24
C GLY A 626 4.19 5.83 6.13
N SER A 627 5.42 6.28 5.86
CA SER A 627 5.70 7.69 5.59
C SER A 627 5.21 8.14 4.22
N PHE A 628 5.03 7.18 3.31
CA PHE A 628 4.39 7.40 2.02
C PHE A 628 2.97 6.82 2.06
N ARG A 629 2.01 7.48 1.41
CA ARG A 629 0.78 6.82 0.97
C ARG A 629 1.15 5.86 -0.15
N GLU A 630 0.79 4.60 0.02
CA GLU A 630 1.14 3.55 -0.94
C GLU A 630 0.00 2.57 -1.14
N PHE A 631 -0.13 2.05 -2.36
CA PHE A 631 -1.19 1.10 -2.69
C PHE A 631 -0.70 -0.07 -3.52
N GLY A 632 -1.19 -1.26 -3.19
CA GLY A 632 -0.90 -2.50 -3.87
C GLY A 632 -1.82 -3.62 -3.43
N ALA A 633 -1.51 -4.83 -3.87
CA ALA A 633 -2.26 -6.00 -3.49
C ALA A 633 -1.41 -7.27 -3.50
N GLN A 634 -1.72 -8.15 -2.55
CA GLN A 634 -1.43 -9.57 -2.65
C GLN A 634 -2.53 -10.24 -3.48
N VAL A 635 -2.13 -10.88 -4.57
CA VAL A 635 -3.02 -11.52 -5.54
C VAL A 635 -2.75 -13.02 -5.55
N TYR A 636 -3.75 -13.80 -5.18
CA TYR A 636 -3.74 -15.25 -5.36
C TYR A 636 -4.37 -15.58 -6.71
N SER A 637 -3.52 -15.74 -7.70
CA SER A 637 -3.90 -16.15 -9.06
C SER A 637 -2.73 -16.93 -9.64
N LYS A 638 -2.88 -18.25 -9.72
CA LYS A 638 -1.86 -19.13 -10.27
C LYS A 638 -1.48 -18.73 -11.71
N THR A 639 -2.48 -18.40 -12.53
CA THR A 639 -2.26 -17.96 -13.92
C THR A 639 -1.38 -16.71 -14.01
N GLU A 640 -1.65 -15.68 -13.20
CA GLU A 640 -0.87 -14.44 -13.26
C GLU A 640 0.52 -14.63 -12.62
N ALA A 641 0.62 -15.44 -11.56
CA ALA A 641 1.89 -15.79 -10.92
C ALA A 641 2.81 -16.58 -11.85
N GLU A 642 2.32 -17.65 -12.47
CA GLU A 642 3.10 -18.44 -13.44
C GLU A 642 3.51 -17.60 -14.67
N LYS A 643 2.63 -16.71 -15.14
CA LYS A 643 2.95 -15.77 -16.23
C LYS A 643 4.09 -14.83 -15.82
N PHE A 644 4.05 -14.27 -14.61
CA PHE A 644 5.14 -13.44 -14.10
C PHE A 644 6.44 -14.23 -13.98
N GLU A 645 6.42 -15.40 -13.32
CA GLU A 645 7.64 -16.20 -13.11
C GLU A 645 8.27 -16.62 -14.44
N LYS A 646 7.46 -16.97 -15.44
CA LYS A 646 7.95 -17.27 -16.79
C LYS A 646 8.71 -16.09 -17.38
N ASN A 647 8.10 -14.91 -17.42
CA ASN A 647 8.73 -13.71 -17.97
C ASN A 647 9.97 -13.29 -17.16
N PHE A 648 9.91 -13.44 -15.84
CA PHE A 648 11.03 -13.17 -14.94
C PHE A 648 12.22 -14.07 -15.26
N LEU A 649 12.01 -15.38 -15.40
CA LEU A 649 13.07 -16.34 -15.72
C LEU A 649 13.60 -16.17 -17.15
N GLU A 650 12.75 -15.81 -18.11
CA GLU A 650 13.19 -15.44 -19.46
C GLU A 650 14.16 -14.25 -19.39
N ALA A 651 13.78 -13.18 -18.67
CA ALA A 651 14.63 -12.01 -18.50
C ALA A 651 15.89 -12.29 -17.67
N TRP A 652 15.81 -13.16 -16.66
CA TRP A 652 16.93 -13.58 -15.82
C TRP A 652 18.02 -14.30 -16.60
N ASN A 653 17.61 -15.13 -17.58
CA ASN A 653 18.52 -15.91 -18.41
C ASN A 653 18.97 -15.16 -19.67
N ASP A 654 18.45 -13.94 -19.90
CA ASP A 654 18.79 -13.09 -21.02
C ASP A 654 19.81 -12.01 -20.61
N ASN A 655 21.04 -12.16 -21.10
CA ASN A 655 22.12 -11.21 -20.84
C ASN A 655 21.89 -9.85 -21.52
N GLU A 656 20.95 -9.71 -22.46
CA GLU A 656 20.56 -8.41 -23.00
C GLU A 656 19.56 -7.67 -22.09
N GLN A 657 18.87 -8.39 -21.21
CA GLN A 657 17.91 -7.79 -20.28
C GLN A 657 18.44 -7.61 -18.86
N THR A 658 19.43 -8.41 -18.45
CA THR A 658 20.04 -8.33 -17.11
C THR A 658 21.55 -8.37 -17.19
N HIS A 659 22.22 -7.92 -16.13
CA HIS A 659 23.64 -8.11 -15.95
C HIS A 659 23.95 -8.67 -14.55
N GLU A 660 24.99 -9.48 -14.49
CA GLU A 660 25.54 -9.99 -13.23
C GLU A 660 26.15 -8.85 -12.42
N LEU A 661 26.02 -8.93 -11.10
CA LEU A 661 26.61 -7.97 -10.18
C LEU A 661 27.91 -8.54 -9.60
N ASP A 662 29.04 -7.86 -9.81
CA ASP A 662 30.29 -8.19 -9.11
C ASP A 662 30.27 -7.60 -7.69
N ILE A 663 29.50 -8.26 -6.80
CA ILE A 663 29.18 -7.78 -5.46
C ILE A 663 30.43 -7.51 -4.61
N ASN A 664 31.51 -8.26 -4.85
CA ASN A 664 32.77 -8.11 -4.13
C ASN A 664 33.60 -6.91 -4.60
N LYS A 665 33.32 -6.36 -5.80
CA LYS A 665 34.01 -5.21 -6.38
C LYS A 665 33.17 -3.94 -6.42
N ILE A 666 32.00 -3.91 -5.80
CA ILE A 666 31.17 -2.70 -5.74
C ILE A 666 31.95 -1.55 -5.08
N GLN A 667 31.98 -0.41 -5.77
CA GLN A 667 32.63 0.82 -5.31
C GLN A 667 31.58 1.92 -5.19
N LEU A 668 31.29 2.40 -3.98
CA LEU A 668 30.39 3.52 -3.78
C LEU A 668 31.00 4.79 -4.36
N HIS A 669 30.22 5.52 -5.15
CA HIS A 669 30.60 6.86 -5.58
C HIS A 669 30.08 7.87 -4.55
N LEU A 670 30.95 8.61 -3.87
CA LEU A 670 30.57 9.61 -2.87
C LEU A 670 31.45 10.85 -3.01
N LEU A 671 30.82 12.03 -3.01
CA LEU A 671 31.51 13.33 -3.10
C LEU A 671 32.48 13.42 -4.29
N GLY A 672 32.09 12.89 -5.45
CA GLY A 672 32.87 12.92 -6.69
C GLY A 672 34.01 11.91 -6.75
N LYS A 673 34.08 10.94 -5.83
CA LYS A 673 35.13 9.91 -5.79
C LYS A 673 34.56 8.52 -5.60
N ASP A 674 35.17 7.55 -6.26
CA ASP A 674 34.90 6.14 -6.01
C ASP A 674 35.68 5.66 -4.79
N LEU A 675 34.96 5.08 -3.83
CA LEU A 675 35.56 4.46 -2.67
C LEU A 675 36.17 3.10 -3.06
N SER A 676 37.19 2.65 -2.32
CA SER A 676 37.68 1.28 -2.49
C SER A 676 36.59 0.27 -2.14
N PRO A 677 36.61 -0.96 -2.67
CA PRO A 677 35.62 -1.98 -2.32
C PRO A 677 35.52 -2.23 -0.81
N ASN A 678 36.66 -2.28 -0.10
CA ASN A 678 36.68 -2.46 1.36
C ASN A 678 36.00 -1.30 2.09
N LEU A 679 36.28 -0.05 1.70
CA LEU A 679 35.65 1.11 2.34
C LEU A 679 34.16 1.17 2.03
N SER A 680 33.76 0.81 0.81
CA SER A 680 32.35 0.69 0.39
C SER A 680 31.60 -0.33 1.25
N GLN A 681 32.20 -1.49 1.52
CA GLN A 681 31.64 -2.50 2.42
C GLN A 681 31.50 -1.99 3.86
N ILE A 682 32.48 -1.25 4.37
CA ILE A 682 32.39 -0.64 5.71
C ILE A 682 31.21 0.35 5.79
N VAL A 683 31.05 1.21 4.78
CA VAL A 683 29.94 2.18 4.70
C VAL A 683 28.60 1.43 4.66
N ASN A 684 28.47 0.44 3.78
CA ASN A 684 27.26 -0.38 3.69
C ASN A 684 26.94 -1.09 5.01
N GLY A 685 27.94 -1.69 5.67
CA GLY A 685 27.76 -2.34 6.97
C GLY A 685 27.31 -1.37 8.07
N PHE A 686 27.91 -0.18 8.14
CA PHE A 686 27.51 0.86 9.09
C PHE A 686 26.07 1.34 8.85
N VAL A 687 25.73 1.66 7.59
CA VAL A 687 24.38 2.11 7.21
C VAL A 687 23.35 0.99 7.45
N GLY A 688 23.70 -0.26 7.15
CA GLY A 688 22.85 -1.42 7.42
C GLY A 688 22.57 -1.59 8.91
N GLN A 689 23.57 -1.40 9.78
CA GLN A 689 23.39 -1.41 11.22
C GLN A 689 22.51 -0.26 11.72
N LEU A 690 22.66 0.93 11.12
CA LEU A 690 21.80 2.09 11.41
C LEU A 690 20.35 1.78 11.09
N TYR A 691 20.05 1.22 9.91
CA TYR A 691 18.69 0.85 9.51
C TYR A 691 18.10 -0.25 10.39
N ARG A 692 18.88 -1.30 10.72
CA ARG A 692 18.45 -2.34 11.68
C ARG A 692 18.16 -1.76 13.08
N SER A 693 18.79 -0.64 13.43
CA SER A 693 18.59 0.04 14.72
C SER A 693 17.53 1.15 14.68
N LYS A 694 17.02 1.51 13.49
CA LYS A 694 16.16 2.69 13.26
C LYS A 694 14.94 2.72 14.19
N ASP A 695 14.16 1.65 14.24
CA ASP A 695 12.94 1.56 15.08
C ASP A 695 13.25 1.77 16.57
N LYS A 696 14.39 1.25 17.06
CA LYS A 696 14.83 1.42 18.44
C LYS A 696 15.24 2.87 18.73
N LEU A 697 15.89 3.52 17.77
CA LEU A 697 16.34 4.92 17.87
C LEU A 697 15.15 5.89 17.82
N GLU A 698 14.19 5.65 16.92
CA GLU A 698 13.06 6.54 16.70
C GLU A 698 11.90 6.33 17.66
N GLN A 699 11.76 5.13 18.23
CA GLN A 699 10.65 4.77 19.13
C GLN A 699 9.26 5.10 18.53
N ARG A 700 9.08 4.86 17.22
CA ARG A 700 7.79 5.08 16.52
C ARG A 700 6.71 4.15 17.08
N HIS A 701 5.45 4.59 17.06
CA HIS A 701 4.31 3.87 17.68
C HIS A 701 3.21 3.52 16.68
#